data_AF-A0A517MY95-F1
#
_entry.id   AF-A0A517MY95-F1
#
_cell.length_a   1.000
_cell.length_b   1.000
_cell.length_c   1.000
_cell.angle_alpha   90.00
_cell.angle_beta   90.00
_cell.angle_gamma   90.00
#
_symmetry.space_group_name_H-M   'P 1'
#
loop_
_entity.id
_entity.type
_entity.pdbx_description
1 polymer ?
#
loop_
_entity_poly.entity_id
_entity_poly.type
_entity_poly.pdbx_seq_one_letter_code
_entity_poly.pdbx_strand_id
1 'polypeptide(L)'
;MPKRKTDTNRVISQIESLEERLAMTADPVSGFMGGAIEHHAIEEPPALDQHIQQQVEATADFWRDAQAPVDLDEYLREIEQQLNSAHNTTGLNDVRDDYGFTGRGQTVAVIDSGIAYDHYALGGGLGSDYRVVGGWDFTGENDADPYDDGPSGSHGTHVAGIIGSTDSTHEGVAPGADLVGLRVFDDDGNGYFHWVEDALQWVHDHRNDFENPITAVNLSLGVSSWNSSAIPNWANLESEFAQLEADGIFVAVSAGNSYADFNTPGLSYPAASPYVIPVMSVDDSGSLSYYSQRHERAIAAPGRSIYSTVPDYNGNNNGTTDDFRSKSGTSMASPYVAGASVLVREAMEFTGMTGITQDTIFDHMIATADSFFDSATSSSYSRLNIQSAIDALMPVDDYGNSVGAAHDLGTISDTASVSGVISKLNDSDFFSFTAGATGTVSFTASNMSHELAAQWTASGGTVSGANGETLTLDVVAGQSYAVGFSTADGLGYFDFAITSESTSTFTFSDWGTFSSGSQADVNVAGEGWYRVEASQDGYMTVQAAFNAAAGNVTLELYNENMDLVDTGDLRVDVLTNAGQAFYIHAVGTNADVDFLMTNLVDIDNGFVTVNGTDADDAFEFFVNEGYYLTVNGVGYGFDANEASNFVFEGGAGTDVATLYDGAANDVATFRVGNTILSSNDYLVTVNSAEDVYVNSGGGYDHAVFHDSAGDDKYIGWSDRASYRGEGFRHDAVGYSNAVVHSDSGYDSATFYDTAGDEWYIGWHDRVRFGGSGFHHDVRNFESTLATSTGGADASTFYDTDGDDVYVAWADRAIMAGEGYHNDTRGFSGTYAYATTGYDLVKFYDTAGDDTYVSWSDRALITGDGYFNDARGFDQTRVTASGGNDKAVFHDTLGDDNFIGRSDSATMMGAGYRNDAFNFDTYDAIATTGYDQATFYDSAGDDLYIGYYNQAKMWGEGYYHTVNSFDRTIAFSTEGYDQATLYDAAGNDSYVGWSDRALMAGSGFFNDTHGFSRTIAFSNSGNDTSVFHGSDGNDSYVSWANRALMAGSGYFNDAHGFEQSRAYSTGNGNDTATLYDSAGDDQVAAAAWGAYLESSVSRTEVRGFDQVNAYCQNGGIDEATSEEALDYVFNLVGEWH
;
A
#
# COMPACT_ATOMS: atom_id res chain seq x y z
N MET A 1 -52.06 -12.38 -14.54
CA MET A 1 -52.77 -12.63 -15.83
C MET A 1 -53.49 -11.34 -16.22
N PRO A 2 -53.73 -11.03 -17.52
CA PRO A 2 -53.49 -11.83 -18.74
C PRO A 2 -52.03 -11.71 -19.23
N LYS A 3 -51.28 -12.69 -19.76
CA LYS A 3 -51.46 -14.03 -20.37
C LYS A 3 -51.54 -14.08 -21.92
N ARG A 4 -50.53 -14.79 -22.50
CA ARG A 4 -50.33 -15.33 -23.88
C ARG A 4 -49.28 -14.57 -24.73
N LYS A 5 -48.30 -15.21 -25.38
CA LYS A 5 -47.95 -16.64 -25.63
C LYS A 5 -46.41 -16.75 -25.68
N THR A 6 -45.77 -17.65 -24.93
CA THR A 6 -45.20 -18.94 -25.41
C THR A 6 -44.55 -18.92 -26.80
N ASP A 7 -43.23 -19.13 -26.84
CA ASP A 7 -42.67 -20.25 -27.58
C ASP A 7 -41.58 -20.95 -26.76
N THR A 8 -41.22 -22.16 -27.12
CA THR A 8 -40.42 -23.09 -26.32
C THR A 8 -39.49 -23.86 -27.22
N ASN A 9 -38.19 -23.88 -26.92
CA ASN A 9 -37.36 -25.06 -27.18
C ASN A 9 -36.12 -25.04 -26.29
N ARG A 10 -35.85 -26.20 -25.69
CA ARG A 10 -34.80 -26.47 -24.71
C ARG A 10 -34.04 -27.68 -25.25
N VAL A 11 -32.75 -27.55 -25.48
CA VAL A 11 -31.84 -28.68 -25.76
C VAL A 11 -30.77 -28.67 -24.68
N ILE A 12 -30.36 -29.87 -24.27
CA ILE A 12 -29.56 -30.15 -23.09
C ILE A 12 -28.21 -30.71 -23.53
N SER A 13 -27.14 -30.20 -22.94
CA SER A 13 -25.82 -30.84 -22.79
C SER A 13 -25.17 -30.15 -21.59
N GLN A 14 -25.23 -30.73 -20.40
CA GLN A 14 -24.18 -31.60 -19.86
C GLN A 14 -22.83 -30.88 -19.80
N ILE A 15 -22.61 -30.23 -18.66
CA ILE A 15 -21.27 -29.90 -18.14
C ILE A 15 -20.82 -31.17 -17.40
N GLU A 16 -19.77 -31.80 -17.87
CA GLU A 16 -19.06 -32.87 -17.15
C GLU A 16 -17.83 -32.25 -16.47
N SER A 17 -17.52 -32.73 -15.26
CA SER A 17 -16.49 -32.18 -14.38
C SER A 17 -15.08 -32.37 -14.94
N LEU A 18 -14.26 -31.32 -14.84
CA LEU A 18 -12.82 -31.36 -15.07
C LEU A 18 -12.10 -31.37 -13.72
N GLU A 19 -11.80 -32.56 -13.22
CA GLU A 19 -10.88 -32.76 -12.10
C GLU A 19 -9.78 -33.76 -12.51
N GLU A 20 -8.57 -33.49 -12.02
CA GLU A 20 -7.41 -34.37 -11.93
C GLU A 20 -6.70 -34.89 -13.22
N ARG A 21 -5.58 -34.24 -13.55
CA ARG A 21 -4.43 -34.86 -14.25
C ARG A 21 -3.09 -34.35 -13.73
N LEU A 22 -2.56 -35.00 -12.69
CA LEU A 22 -1.13 -35.11 -12.32
C LEU A 22 -1.03 -36.14 -11.17
N ALA A 23 -0.02 -36.99 -11.00
CA ALA A 23 0.86 -37.67 -11.96
C ALA A 23 1.58 -38.81 -11.23
N MET A 24 1.76 -39.98 -11.86
CA MET A 24 2.83 -40.92 -11.50
C MET A 24 3.34 -41.65 -12.74
N THR A 25 4.54 -41.31 -13.20
CA THR A 25 5.27 -42.03 -14.24
C THR A 25 6.54 -42.65 -13.67
N ALA A 26 6.61 -43.98 -13.68
CA ALA A 26 7.84 -44.71 -13.37
C ALA A 26 7.90 -46.00 -14.21
N ASP A 27 8.62 -45.98 -15.33
CA ASP A 27 9.34 -47.17 -15.82
C ASP A 27 10.40 -46.80 -16.90
N PRO A 28 11.63 -47.34 -16.86
CA PRO A 28 12.66 -47.08 -17.87
C PRO A 28 13.00 -48.34 -18.72
N VAL A 29 12.59 -48.41 -19.98
CA VAL A 29 13.06 -49.47 -20.91
C VAL A 29 13.39 -48.95 -22.31
N SER A 30 14.58 -49.34 -22.80
CA SER A 30 15.10 -49.00 -24.13
C SER A 30 14.57 -49.88 -25.27
N GLY A 31 14.44 -49.30 -26.47
CA GLY A 31 15.11 -49.87 -27.64
C GLY A 31 14.32 -50.12 -28.93
N PHE A 32 15.12 -50.28 -30.00
CA PHE A 32 14.86 -50.85 -31.33
C PHE A 32 14.44 -49.95 -32.53
N MET A 33 15.41 -49.85 -33.46
CA MET A 33 15.33 -49.63 -34.93
C MET A 33 15.03 -48.20 -35.42
N GLY A 34 15.74 -47.61 -36.40
CA GLY A 34 16.91 -48.07 -37.18
C GLY A 34 16.58 -48.33 -38.66
N GLY A 35 17.13 -47.51 -39.58
CA GLY A 35 17.07 -47.75 -41.03
C GLY A 35 17.30 -46.50 -41.89
N ALA A 36 18.48 -46.39 -42.51
CA ALA A 36 18.82 -45.32 -43.46
C ALA A 36 18.66 -45.77 -44.93
N ILE A 37 18.34 -44.84 -45.84
CA ILE A 37 18.57 -44.97 -47.30
C ILE A 37 19.03 -43.62 -47.88
N GLU A 38 19.99 -43.67 -48.81
CA GLU A 38 20.72 -42.52 -49.38
C GLU A 38 20.17 -41.96 -50.71
N HIS A 39 20.54 -40.68 -50.96
CA HIS A 39 20.90 -40.05 -52.25
C HIS A 39 20.04 -40.18 -53.52
N HIS A 40 19.68 -39.00 -54.06
CA HIS A 40 20.08 -38.60 -55.42
C HIS A 40 20.04 -37.06 -55.55
N ALA A 41 21.04 -36.45 -56.20
CA ALA A 41 21.24 -34.99 -56.26
C ALA A 41 21.46 -34.49 -57.69
N ILE A 42 20.86 -33.36 -58.08
CA ILE A 42 21.22 -32.54 -59.28
C ILE A 42 20.93 -31.04 -59.01
N GLU A 43 21.97 -30.21 -59.18
CA GLU A 43 22.03 -28.76 -59.51
C GLU A 43 21.48 -27.67 -58.55
N GLU A 44 22.43 -26.99 -57.90
CA GLU A 44 22.42 -25.58 -57.43
C GLU A 44 22.88 -24.62 -58.58
N PRO A 45 22.80 -23.25 -58.49
CA PRO A 45 22.90 -22.38 -57.29
C PRO A 45 21.97 -21.11 -57.34
N PRO A 46 22.15 -20.02 -56.54
CA PRO A 46 22.96 -19.82 -55.32
C PRO A 46 22.21 -19.28 -54.08
N ALA A 47 22.72 -19.67 -52.90
CA ALA A 47 22.81 -18.91 -51.64
C ALA A 47 21.77 -17.81 -51.30
N LEU A 48 20.91 -18.11 -50.32
CA LEU A 48 20.55 -17.21 -49.24
C LEU A 48 20.60 -18.03 -47.93
N ASP A 49 21.27 -17.53 -46.90
CA ASP A 49 21.37 -18.23 -45.61
C ASP A 49 19.98 -18.33 -44.96
N GLN A 50 19.59 -19.55 -44.60
CA GLN A 50 18.54 -19.79 -43.62
C GLN A 50 19.09 -20.75 -42.57
N HIS A 51 19.39 -20.20 -41.39
CA HIS A 51 19.74 -20.97 -40.22
C HIS A 51 18.48 -21.58 -39.61
N ILE A 52 17.90 -22.58 -40.30
CA ILE A 52 16.88 -23.44 -39.69
C ILE A 52 17.62 -24.41 -38.76
N GLN A 53 17.82 -24.00 -37.51
CA GLN A 53 17.96 -24.95 -36.42
C GLN A 53 16.59 -25.27 -35.83
N GLN A 54 16.49 -26.50 -35.33
CA GLN A 54 15.24 -27.12 -34.95
C GLN A 54 14.74 -26.53 -33.63
N GLN A 55 13.47 -26.12 -33.59
CA GLN A 55 12.72 -26.05 -32.34
C GLN A 55 12.71 -27.45 -31.70
N VAL A 56 13.63 -27.64 -30.77
CA VAL A 56 13.38 -28.43 -29.57
C VAL A 56 13.04 -27.37 -28.53
N GLU A 57 11.83 -27.41 -27.99
CA GLU A 57 11.36 -26.47 -26.97
C GLU A 57 12.37 -26.46 -25.80
N ALA A 58 13.13 -25.38 -25.70
CA ALA A 58 13.95 -25.09 -24.55
C ALA A 58 13.02 -24.63 -23.42
N THR A 59 13.37 -24.98 -22.18
CA THR A 59 12.81 -24.29 -21.02
C THR A 59 13.13 -22.80 -21.12
N ALA A 60 12.15 -21.92 -20.91
CA ALA A 60 12.38 -20.48 -20.92
C ALA A 60 13.55 -20.09 -19.99
N ASP A 61 14.42 -19.22 -20.49
CA ASP A 61 15.63 -18.79 -19.77
C ASP A 61 15.27 -17.74 -18.71
N PHE A 62 14.40 -16.82 -19.10
CA PHE A 62 13.80 -15.81 -18.25
C PHE A 62 12.31 -16.11 -18.05
N TRP A 63 11.85 -15.86 -16.83
CA TRP A 63 10.44 -15.81 -16.50
C TRP A 63 10.14 -14.37 -16.10
N ARG A 64 8.97 -13.86 -16.45
CA ARG A 64 8.41 -12.72 -15.70
C ARG A 64 8.35 -13.16 -14.25
N ASP A 65 9.15 -12.53 -13.38
CA ASP A 65 9.19 -12.88 -11.97
C ASP A 65 7.76 -12.82 -11.45
N ALA A 66 7.27 -13.92 -10.86
CA ALA A 66 5.88 -13.98 -10.47
C ALA A 66 5.63 -12.83 -9.50
N GLN A 67 4.50 -12.12 -9.65
CA GLN A 67 4.02 -11.31 -8.53
C GLN A 67 4.09 -12.20 -7.30
N ALA A 68 4.76 -11.75 -6.24
CA ALA A 68 4.57 -12.34 -4.92
C ALA A 68 3.04 -12.45 -4.77
N PRO A 69 2.48 -13.66 -4.59
CA PRO A 69 1.06 -13.88 -4.77
C PRO A 69 0.36 -12.89 -3.86
N VAL A 70 -0.42 -11.97 -4.46
CA VAL A 70 -1.03 -10.85 -3.74
C VAL A 70 -1.69 -11.44 -2.53
N ASP A 71 -1.07 -11.19 -1.37
CA ASP A 71 -1.58 -11.79 -0.15
C ASP A 71 -2.98 -11.23 0.00
N LEU A 72 -3.92 -12.04 0.47
CA LEU A 72 -5.23 -11.47 0.80
C LEU A 72 -5.06 -10.46 1.96
N ASP A 73 -3.92 -10.45 2.66
CA ASP A 73 -3.46 -9.39 3.57
C ASP A 73 -2.79 -8.19 2.87
N GLU A 74 -2.37 -8.29 1.61
CA GLU A 74 -1.82 -7.17 0.82
C GLU A 74 -2.96 -6.26 0.33
N TYR A 75 -4.06 -6.85 -0.18
CA TYR A 75 -5.31 -6.12 -0.49
C TYR A 75 -5.91 -5.39 0.72
N LEU A 76 -5.63 -5.87 1.94
CA LEU A 76 -6.09 -5.28 3.21
C LEU A 76 -5.00 -4.44 3.90
N ARG A 77 -3.91 -4.18 3.19
CA ARG A 77 -2.82 -3.26 3.58
C ARG A 77 -2.61 -2.17 2.52
N GLU A 78 -3.56 -1.99 1.59
CA GLU A 78 -3.58 -0.90 0.62
C GLU A 78 -3.84 0.45 1.31
N ILE A 79 -2.82 0.95 2.01
CA ILE A 79 -2.36 2.30 1.69
C ILE A 79 -1.62 2.12 0.37
N GLU A 80 -2.26 2.48 -0.74
CA GLU A 80 -1.60 2.50 -2.04
C GLU A 80 -0.36 3.39 -1.94
N GLN A 81 0.82 2.88 -2.33
CA GLN A 81 1.97 3.75 -2.54
C GLN A 81 1.80 4.41 -3.91
N GLN A 82 0.88 5.38 -3.96
CA GLN A 82 0.76 6.29 -5.11
C GLN A 82 2.14 6.86 -5.44
N LEU A 83 2.43 7.05 -6.72
CA LEU A 83 3.73 7.55 -7.19
C LEU A 83 4.15 8.85 -6.47
N ASN A 84 3.20 9.70 -6.09
CA ASN A 84 3.43 10.89 -5.26
C ASN A 84 4.13 10.56 -3.91
N SER A 85 3.74 9.50 -3.20
CA SER A 85 4.42 9.05 -1.96
C SER A 85 5.85 8.57 -2.24
N ALA A 86 6.06 7.88 -3.36
CA ALA A 86 7.39 7.49 -3.82
C ALA A 86 8.25 8.73 -4.16
N HIS A 87 7.70 9.71 -4.89
CA HIS A 87 8.35 10.97 -5.24
C HIS A 87 8.77 11.76 -4.00
N ASN A 88 7.88 11.92 -3.00
CA ASN A 88 8.20 12.54 -1.72
C ASN A 88 9.34 11.79 -0.99
N THR A 89 9.34 10.46 -1.02
CA THR A 89 10.38 9.63 -0.36
C THR A 89 11.76 9.81 -0.97
N THR A 90 11.85 10.12 -2.27
CA THR A 90 13.12 10.36 -2.98
C THR A 90 13.46 11.84 -3.21
N GLY A 91 12.60 12.77 -2.75
CA GLY A 91 12.73 14.21 -3.01
C GLY A 91 12.48 14.63 -4.46
N LEU A 92 11.74 13.85 -5.26
CA LEU A 92 11.50 14.18 -6.67
C LEU A 92 10.52 15.37 -6.83
N ASN A 93 9.55 15.52 -5.93
CA ASN A 93 8.62 16.65 -5.98
C ASN A 93 9.39 17.97 -5.78
N ASP A 94 10.19 18.08 -4.73
CA ASP A 94 11.10 19.21 -4.49
C ASP A 94 11.99 19.52 -5.72
N VAL A 95 12.50 18.50 -6.42
CA VAL A 95 13.29 18.67 -7.66
C VAL A 95 12.48 19.29 -8.80
N ARG A 96 11.21 18.91 -8.94
CA ARG A 96 10.32 19.45 -9.97
C ARG A 96 9.97 20.90 -9.68
N ASP A 97 9.66 21.20 -8.42
CA ASP A 97 9.32 22.54 -7.95
C ASP A 97 10.52 23.49 -8.01
N ASP A 98 11.72 23.02 -7.64
CA ASP A 98 12.95 23.82 -7.67
C ASP A 98 13.54 23.96 -9.09
N TYR A 99 13.48 22.93 -9.93
CA TYR A 99 14.29 22.88 -11.16
C TYR A 99 13.53 22.58 -12.46
N GLY A 100 12.33 22.00 -12.41
CA GLY A 100 11.53 21.68 -13.60
C GLY A 100 12.15 20.65 -14.56
N PHE A 101 13.13 19.86 -14.13
CA PHE A 101 13.72 18.81 -14.96
C PHE A 101 12.73 17.68 -15.22
N THR A 102 12.68 17.21 -16.46
CA THR A 102 11.67 16.23 -16.93
C THR A 102 12.30 15.06 -17.70
N GLY A 103 13.61 15.07 -17.95
CA GLY A 103 14.30 14.10 -18.80
C GLY A 103 14.23 14.46 -20.29
N ARG A 104 13.89 15.71 -20.62
CA ARG A 104 13.78 16.20 -22.00
C ARG A 104 15.11 16.05 -22.73
N GLY A 105 15.06 15.80 -24.04
CA GLY A 105 16.26 15.65 -24.87
C GLY A 105 16.87 14.24 -24.86
N GLN A 106 16.19 13.27 -24.25
CA GLN A 106 16.70 11.91 -24.01
C GLN A 106 15.64 10.84 -24.28
N THR A 107 16.08 9.61 -24.57
CA THR A 107 15.22 8.44 -24.76
C THR A 107 15.61 7.31 -23.81
N VAL A 108 14.61 6.67 -23.21
CA VAL A 108 14.77 5.47 -22.36
C VAL A 108 14.19 4.25 -23.08
N ALA A 109 15.01 3.20 -23.26
CA ALA A 109 14.56 1.94 -23.83
C ALA A 109 14.08 0.98 -22.72
N VAL A 110 12.91 0.38 -22.90
CA VAL A 110 12.29 -0.59 -21.99
C VAL A 110 12.36 -1.97 -22.62
N ILE A 111 13.19 -2.85 -22.07
CA ILE A 111 13.33 -4.25 -22.50
C ILE A 111 12.46 -5.12 -21.58
N ASP A 112 11.25 -5.45 -22.03
CA ASP A 112 10.18 -6.06 -21.20
C ASP A 112 9.11 -6.78 -22.07
N SER A 113 7.85 -6.88 -21.61
CA SER A 113 6.74 -7.53 -22.34
C SER A 113 6.16 -6.72 -23.51
N GLY A 114 6.66 -5.50 -23.74
CA GLY A 114 6.15 -4.52 -24.70
C GLY A 114 5.66 -3.25 -24.02
N ILE A 115 5.12 -2.31 -24.79
CA ILE A 115 4.43 -1.11 -24.28
C ILE A 115 3.11 -0.96 -25.02
N ALA A 116 1.98 -0.87 -24.31
CA ALA A 116 0.72 -0.40 -24.86
C ALA A 116 0.83 1.12 -25.14
N TYR A 117 1.48 1.45 -26.25
CA TYR A 117 1.87 2.81 -26.61
C TYR A 117 0.69 3.74 -26.90
N ASP A 118 -0.50 3.18 -27.16
CA ASP A 118 -1.75 3.91 -27.32
C ASP A 118 -2.39 4.34 -25.99
N HIS A 119 -1.77 3.99 -24.86
CA HIS A 119 -2.13 4.52 -23.55
C HIS A 119 -1.94 6.04 -23.51
N TYR A 120 -2.97 6.79 -23.08
CA TYR A 120 -2.94 8.26 -23.17
C TYR A 120 -1.82 8.88 -22.34
N ALA A 121 -1.57 8.35 -21.13
CA ALA A 121 -0.45 8.76 -20.29
C ALA A 121 0.94 8.43 -20.88
N LEU A 122 1.01 7.55 -21.89
CA LEU A 122 2.23 7.23 -22.63
C LEU A 122 2.24 7.89 -24.04
N GLY A 123 1.42 8.92 -24.23
CA GLY A 123 1.37 9.74 -25.45
C GLY A 123 0.38 9.27 -26.53
N GLY A 124 -0.26 8.12 -26.39
CA GLY A 124 -1.38 7.72 -27.26
C GLY A 124 -1.00 7.31 -28.69
N GLY A 125 0.20 6.78 -28.92
CA GLY A 125 0.61 6.19 -30.20
C GLY A 125 2.10 5.85 -30.30
N LEU A 126 2.50 5.31 -31.46
CA LEU A 126 3.86 4.89 -31.80
C LEU A 126 4.43 5.70 -32.96
N GLY A 127 5.68 6.16 -32.82
CA GLY A 127 6.46 6.84 -33.86
C GLY A 127 6.88 8.27 -33.49
N SER A 128 7.56 8.96 -34.40
CA SER A 128 8.21 10.26 -34.15
C SER A 128 7.28 11.43 -33.75
N ASP A 129 5.96 11.28 -33.91
CA ASP A 129 4.96 12.27 -33.50
C ASP A 129 4.40 11.97 -32.09
N TYR A 130 4.92 10.93 -31.41
CA TYR A 130 4.44 10.37 -30.14
C TYR A 130 5.57 10.17 -29.13
N ARG A 131 5.21 9.99 -27.85
CA ARG A 131 6.14 9.72 -26.75
C ARG A 131 6.85 8.37 -26.88
N VAL A 132 6.16 7.32 -27.33
CA VAL A 132 6.82 6.06 -27.71
C VAL A 132 7.34 6.22 -29.13
N VAL A 133 8.60 6.63 -29.28
CA VAL A 133 9.17 7.05 -30.57
C VAL A 133 9.47 5.90 -31.53
N GLY A 134 9.55 4.67 -31.02
CA GLY A 134 9.75 3.45 -31.81
C GLY A 134 9.99 2.22 -30.94
N GLY A 135 10.40 1.13 -31.59
CA GLY A 135 10.69 -0.14 -30.92
C GLY A 135 10.70 -1.34 -31.85
N TRP A 136 10.77 -2.53 -31.26
CA TRP A 136 10.81 -3.81 -31.97
C TRP A 136 10.31 -4.95 -31.06
N ASP A 137 9.56 -5.89 -31.64
CA ASP A 137 9.29 -7.20 -31.03
C ASP A 137 10.38 -8.19 -31.42
N PHE A 138 11.01 -8.84 -30.45
CA PHE A 138 12.00 -9.90 -30.69
C PHE A 138 11.42 -11.31 -30.58
N THR A 139 10.12 -11.44 -30.25
CA THR A 139 9.48 -12.73 -29.99
C THR A 139 9.11 -13.46 -31.29
N GLY A 140 8.01 -14.22 -31.31
CA GLY A 140 7.62 -15.04 -32.45
C GLY A 140 7.18 -14.26 -33.69
N GLU A 141 6.83 -12.99 -33.53
CA GLU A 141 6.27 -12.13 -34.58
C GLU A 141 7.38 -11.38 -35.32
N ASN A 142 8.35 -10.87 -34.57
CA ASN A 142 9.62 -10.31 -35.04
C ASN A 142 9.46 -9.16 -36.04
N ASP A 143 8.79 -8.10 -35.60
CA ASP A 143 8.57 -6.89 -36.38
C ASP A 143 8.68 -5.60 -35.55
N ALA A 144 8.24 -4.48 -36.13
CA ALA A 144 8.40 -3.14 -35.56
C ALA A 144 7.22 -2.71 -34.65
N ASP A 145 6.41 -3.65 -34.15
CA ASP A 145 5.25 -3.40 -33.29
C ASP A 145 5.47 -3.96 -31.87
N PRO A 146 6.11 -3.21 -30.94
CA PRO A 146 6.45 -3.68 -29.60
C PRO A 146 5.25 -3.62 -28.63
N TYR A 147 4.03 -3.83 -29.12
CA TYR A 147 2.81 -3.63 -28.33
C TYR A 147 2.65 -4.72 -27.25
N ASP A 148 2.03 -4.38 -26.12
CA ASP A 148 1.88 -5.23 -24.93
C ASP A 148 0.49 -5.90 -24.91
N ASP A 149 0.16 -6.73 -25.90
CA ASP A 149 -1.18 -7.33 -26.13
C ASP A 149 -1.43 -8.72 -25.53
N GLY A 150 -0.37 -9.41 -25.07
CA GLY A 150 -0.49 -10.79 -24.60
C GLY A 150 -1.31 -10.97 -23.30
N PRO A 151 -1.91 -12.14 -23.05
CA PRO A 151 -2.55 -12.45 -21.76
C PRO A 151 -1.59 -12.34 -20.56
N SER A 152 -0.28 -12.51 -20.80
CA SER A 152 0.80 -12.28 -19.83
C SER A 152 1.51 -10.92 -20.00
N GLY A 153 1.05 -10.08 -20.92
CA GLY A 153 1.44 -8.67 -21.03
C GLY A 153 0.91 -7.82 -19.86
N SER A 154 1.17 -6.51 -19.92
CA SER A 154 0.97 -5.44 -18.91
C SER A 154 2.18 -5.06 -18.06
N HIS A 155 3.25 -5.85 -18.05
CA HIS A 155 4.39 -5.59 -17.18
C HIS A 155 5.26 -4.46 -17.75
N GLY A 156 5.61 -4.53 -19.04
CA GLY A 156 6.37 -3.47 -19.72
C GLY A 156 5.62 -2.14 -19.81
N THR A 157 4.29 -2.16 -19.98
CA THR A 157 3.46 -0.94 -19.89
C THR A 157 3.53 -0.29 -18.50
N HIS A 158 3.53 -1.07 -17.42
CA HIS A 158 3.63 -0.56 -16.05
C HIS A 158 5.02 0.03 -15.75
N VAL A 159 6.05 -0.68 -16.20
CA VAL A 159 7.45 -0.22 -16.18
C VAL A 159 7.64 1.09 -16.95
N ALA A 160 7.03 1.23 -18.13
CA ALA A 160 7.06 2.44 -18.94
C ALA A 160 6.36 3.63 -18.26
N GLY A 161 5.23 3.39 -17.59
CA GLY A 161 4.51 4.40 -16.80
C GLY A 161 5.36 5.00 -15.69
N ILE A 162 6.08 4.16 -14.93
CA ILE A 162 6.99 4.60 -13.87
C ILE A 162 8.12 5.49 -14.43
N ILE A 163 8.60 5.23 -15.65
CA ILE A 163 9.62 6.08 -16.29
C ILE A 163 9.03 7.41 -16.74
N GLY A 164 7.91 7.41 -17.49
CA GLY A 164 7.55 8.57 -18.31
C GLY A 164 6.07 8.80 -18.56
N SER A 165 5.19 8.32 -17.67
CA SER A 165 3.77 8.70 -17.65
C SER A 165 3.61 10.22 -17.58
N THR A 166 2.72 10.79 -18.38
CA THR A 166 2.35 12.23 -18.38
C THR A 166 0.97 12.47 -17.77
N ASP A 167 0.43 11.51 -17.02
CA ASP A 167 -0.81 11.70 -16.26
C ASP A 167 -0.55 12.59 -15.05
N SER A 168 -1.46 13.53 -14.75
CA SER A 168 -1.21 14.55 -13.73
C SER A 168 -1.29 14.03 -12.29
N THR A 169 -1.92 12.88 -12.04
CA THR A 169 -1.96 12.25 -10.71
C THR A 169 -0.96 11.09 -10.59
N HIS A 170 -0.64 10.42 -11.71
CA HIS A 170 0.29 9.29 -11.78
C HIS A 170 1.47 9.57 -12.71
N GLU A 171 2.08 10.74 -12.56
CA GLU A 171 3.21 11.16 -13.40
C GLU A 171 4.42 10.25 -13.18
N GLY A 172 5.09 9.83 -14.27
CA GLY A 172 6.31 9.03 -14.21
C GLY A 172 7.51 9.89 -13.83
N VAL A 173 8.62 9.28 -13.42
CA VAL A 173 9.79 10.00 -12.88
C VAL A 173 10.32 11.07 -13.84
N ALA A 174 10.46 10.74 -15.13
CA ALA A 174 10.95 11.57 -16.22
C ALA A 174 9.85 11.77 -17.30
N PRO A 175 8.84 12.62 -17.04
CA PRO A 175 7.65 12.78 -17.89
C PRO A 175 7.92 13.57 -19.18
N GLY A 176 9.16 13.98 -19.44
CA GLY A 176 9.63 14.63 -20.67
C GLY A 176 10.59 13.78 -21.51
N ALA A 177 11.01 12.61 -21.04
CA ALA A 177 11.87 11.69 -21.79
C ALA A 177 11.06 10.87 -22.80
N ASP A 178 11.63 10.60 -23.97
CA ASP A 178 11.05 9.70 -24.97
C ASP A 178 11.19 8.23 -24.55
N LEU A 179 10.32 7.37 -25.05
CA LEU A 179 10.31 5.94 -24.73
C LEU A 179 10.50 5.07 -25.98
N VAL A 180 11.22 3.95 -25.82
CA VAL A 180 11.35 2.91 -26.85
C VAL A 180 10.97 1.56 -26.25
N GLY A 181 10.02 0.86 -26.87
CA GLY A 181 9.59 -0.48 -26.43
C GLY A 181 10.39 -1.59 -27.12
N LEU A 182 10.99 -2.50 -26.37
CA LEU A 182 11.69 -3.67 -26.90
C LEU A 182 11.10 -4.93 -26.25
N ARG A 183 10.22 -5.61 -26.98
CA ARG A 183 9.47 -6.76 -26.47
C ARG A 183 10.32 -8.03 -26.53
N VAL A 184 10.56 -8.63 -25.37
CA VAL A 184 11.37 -9.85 -25.17
C VAL A 184 10.66 -10.92 -24.34
N PHE A 185 9.36 -10.74 -24.06
CA PHE A 185 8.49 -11.77 -23.50
C PHE A 185 7.30 -12.02 -24.44
N ASP A 186 7.03 -13.29 -24.72
CA ASP A 186 5.87 -13.70 -25.50
C ASP A 186 4.56 -13.64 -24.69
N ASP A 187 3.42 -13.90 -25.35
CA ASP A 187 2.07 -13.92 -24.76
C ASP A 187 1.92 -14.83 -23.53
N ASP A 188 2.72 -15.89 -23.47
CA ASP A 188 2.76 -16.87 -22.38
C ASP A 188 3.75 -16.46 -21.26
N GLY A 189 4.45 -15.33 -21.42
CA GLY A 189 5.39 -14.76 -20.44
C GLY A 189 6.79 -15.38 -20.45
N ASN A 190 7.16 -16.09 -21.52
CA ASN A 190 8.48 -16.69 -21.67
C ASN A 190 9.47 -15.69 -22.29
N GLY A 191 10.69 -15.62 -21.77
CA GLY A 191 11.81 -14.89 -22.36
C GLY A 191 13.03 -15.79 -22.57
N TYR A 192 13.84 -15.46 -23.57
CA TYR A 192 15.05 -16.23 -23.93
C TYR A 192 16.28 -15.33 -24.01
N PHE A 193 17.47 -15.86 -23.71
CA PHE A 193 18.71 -15.06 -23.73
C PHE A 193 18.97 -14.38 -25.07
N HIS A 194 18.69 -15.06 -26.18
CA HIS A 194 18.94 -14.52 -27.52
C HIS A 194 18.04 -13.32 -27.87
N TRP A 195 16.80 -13.26 -27.38
CA TRP A 195 15.93 -12.08 -27.56
C TRP A 195 16.47 -10.86 -26.80
N VAL A 196 17.00 -11.08 -25.59
CA VAL A 196 17.64 -10.00 -24.81
C VAL A 196 18.99 -9.59 -25.43
N GLU A 197 19.78 -10.53 -25.94
CA GLU A 197 21.03 -10.28 -26.68
C GLU A 197 20.77 -9.43 -27.93
N ASP A 198 19.77 -9.82 -28.75
CA ASP A 198 19.35 -9.08 -29.94
C ASP A 198 18.76 -7.70 -29.59
N ALA A 199 18.00 -7.56 -28.49
CA ALA A 199 17.47 -6.27 -28.02
C ALA A 199 18.57 -5.31 -27.55
N LEU A 200 19.60 -5.79 -26.83
CA LEU A 200 20.74 -4.98 -26.43
C LEU A 200 21.57 -4.55 -27.65
N GLN A 201 21.79 -5.45 -28.62
CA GLN A 201 22.44 -5.12 -29.89
C GLN A 201 21.60 -4.10 -30.71
N TRP A 202 20.28 -4.22 -30.69
CA TRP A 202 19.39 -3.24 -31.32
C TRP A 202 19.52 -1.86 -30.67
N VAL A 203 19.59 -1.78 -29.34
CA VAL A 203 19.85 -0.51 -28.62
C VAL A 203 21.16 0.09 -29.08
N HIS A 204 22.24 -0.70 -29.18
CA HIS A 204 23.50 -0.22 -29.75
C HIS A 204 23.25 0.38 -31.14
N ASP A 205 22.73 -0.40 -32.09
CA ASP A 205 22.64 0.04 -33.48
C ASP A 205 21.75 1.27 -33.70
N HIS A 206 20.66 1.43 -32.94
CA HIS A 206 19.64 2.49 -33.15
C HIS A 206 19.71 3.67 -32.17
N ARG A 207 20.68 3.71 -31.24
CA ARG A 207 20.78 4.76 -30.19
C ARG A 207 20.83 6.22 -30.67
N ASN A 208 21.02 6.47 -31.96
CA ASN A 208 21.06 7.82 -32.57
C ASN A 208 20.07 8.01 -33.74
N ASP A 209 19.09 7.10 -33.91
CA ASP A 209 18.16 7.13 -35.05
C ASP A 209 16.89 7.97 -34.79
N PHE A 210 16.59 8.28 -33.53
CA PHE A 210 15.47 9.12 -33.08
C PHE A 210 15.87 10.60 -32.97
N GLU A 211 14.91 11.49 -32.68
CA GLU A 211 15.20 12.92 -32.46
C GLU A 211 16.10 13.13 -31.25
N ASN A 212 15.84 12.37 -30.18
CA ASN A 212 16.64 12.30 -28.97
C ASN A 212 17.41 10.96 -28.93
N PRO A 213 18.65 10.92 -28.38
CA PRO A 213 19.41 9.68 -28.31
C PRO A 213 18.94 8.76 -27.17
N ILE A 214 19.11 7.45 -27.33
CA ILE A 214 18.92 6.50 -26.22
C ILE A 214 20.06 6.69 -25.22
N THR A 215 19.73 7.20 -24.03
CA THR A 215 20.69 7.48 -22.95
C THR A 215 20.57 6.52 -21.77
N ALA A 216 19.44 5.83 -21.63
CA ALA A 216 19.20 4.84 -20.60
C ALA A 216 18.43 3.62 -21.12
N VAL A 217 18.62 2.48 -20.46
CA VAL A 217 17.91 1.22 -20.70
C VAL A 217 17.43 0.68 -19.35
N ASN A 218 16.18 0.22 -19.30
CA ASN A 218 15.66 -0.54 -18.17
C ASN A 218 15.44 -2.00 -18.57
N LEU A 219 15.95 -2.93 -17.75
CA LEU A 219 15.67 -4.37 -17.83
C LEU A 219 15.03 -4.84 -16.51
N SER A 220 13.71 -4.97 -16.49
CA SER A 220 12.96 -5.47 -15.32
C SER A 220 12.71 -6.97 -15.37
N LEU A 221 13.80 -7.71 -15.59
CA LEU A 221 13.83 -9.16 -15.77
C LEU A 221 14.96 -9.82 -14.98
N GLY A 222 14.84 -11.13 -14.74
CA GLY A 222 15.87 -11.90 -14.05
C GLY A 222 15.67 -13.41 -14.10
N VAL A 223 16.67 -14.15 -13.64
CA VAL A 223 16.64 -15.60 -13.45
C VAL A 223 16.43 -15.90 -11.97
N SER A 224 15.20 -16.28 -11.60
CA SER A 224 14.80 -16.55 -10.19
C SER A 224 15.64 -17.63 -9.49
N SER A 225 16.23 -18.57 -10.25
CA SER A 225 17.11 -19.62 -9.70
C SER A 225 18.55 -19.16 -9.41
N TRP A 226 18.91 -17.90 -9.69
CA TRP A 226 20.24 -17.35 -9.44
C TRP A 226 20.25 -16.25 -8.38
N ASN A 227 21.08 -16.42 -7.36
CA ASN A 227 21.37 -15.40 -6.35
C ASN A 227 22.86 -15.44 -5.99
N SER A 228 23.63 -14.48 -6.51
CA SER A 228 25.08 -14.40 -6.26
C SER A 228 25.63 -12.99 -6.50
N SER A 229 26.79 -12.69 -5.92
CA SER A 229 27.60 -11.50 -6.27
C SER A 229 28.49 -11.71 -7.50
N ALA A 230 28.49 -12.91 -8.09
CA ALA A 230 29.21 -13.23 -9.31
C ALA A 230 28.24 -13.62 -10.45
N ILE A 231 28.64 -13.33 -11.69
CA ILE A 231 27.93 -13.82 -12.87
C ILE A 231 27.97 -15.36 -12.96
N PRO A 232 26.92 -16.00 -13.49
CA PRO A 232 26.91 -17.44 -13.73
C PRO A 232 27.89 -17.82 -14.85
N ASN A 233 28.41 -19.05 -14.81
CA ASN A 233 29.33 -19.57 -15.84
C ASN A 233 28.70 -19.69 -17.25
N TRP A 234 27.38 -19.56 -17.36
CA TRP A 234 26.61 -19.59 -18.60
C TRP A 234 26.20 -18.20 -19.11
N ALA A 235 26.55 -17.12 -18.39
CA ALA A 235 26.29 -15.73 -18.81
C ALA A 235 26.83 -15.45 -20.21
N ASN A 236 25.99 -14.87 -21.08
CA ASN A 236 26.32 -14.54 -22.48
C ASN A 236 26.11 -13.07 -22.85
N LEU A 237 25.45 -12.24 -22.02
CA LEU A 237 25.09 -10.85 -22.35
C LEU A 237 26.20 -9.81 -22.02
N GLU A 238 27.35 -10.27 -21.53
CA GLU A 238 28.40 -9.38 -20.99
C GLU A 238 29.10 -8.52 -22.05
N SER A 239 29.13 -8.96 -23.31
CA SER A 239 29.68 -8.19 -24.43
C SER A 239 28.81 -6.98 -24.75
N GLU A 240 27.50 -7.18 -24.70
CA GLU A 240 26.46 -6.25 -25.10
C GLU A 240 26.27 -5.20 -24.00
N PHE A 241 26.24 -5.60 -22.73
CA PHE A 241 26.25 -4.65 -21.61
C PHE A 241 27.53 -3.79 -21.58
N ALA A 242 28.71 -4.39 -21.78
CA ALA A 242 29.96 -3.64 -21.87
C ALA A 242 30.01 -2.68 -23.07
N GLN A 243 29.30 -3.01 -24.16
CA GLN A 243 29.18 -2.13 -25.32
C GLN A 243 28.25 -0.94 -25.04
N LEU A 244 27.09 -1.16 -24.40
CA LEU A 244 26.17 -0.09 -23.98
C LEU A 244 26.81 0.87 -22.97
N GLU A 245 27.51 0.35 -21.97
CA GLU A 245 28.30 1.16 -21.02
C GLU A 245 29.33 2.03 -21.76
N ALA A 246 30.06 1.45 -22.72
CA ALA A 246 31.04 2.17 -23.53
C ALA A 246 30.43 3.22 -24.49
N ASP A 247 29.14 3.09 -24.82
CA ASP A 247 28.36 4.10 -25.55
C ASP A 247 27.80 5.22 -24.65
N GLY A 248 27.99 5.13 -23.33
CA GLY A 248 27.48 6.11 -22.36
C GLY A 248 26.01 5.92 -22.00
N ILE A 249 25.48 4.71 -22.22
CA ILE A 249 24.10 4.34 -21.89
C ILE A 249 24.06 3.83 -20.44
N PHE A 250 23.10 4.33 -19.65
CA PHE A 250 22.87 3.89 -18.28
C PHE A 250 21.94 2.67 -18.26
N VAL A 251 22.38 1.53 -17.72
CA VAL A 251 21.64 0.25 -17.78
C VAL A 251 21.13 -0.11 -16.39
N ALA A 252 19.86 0.19 -16.10
CA ALA A 252 19.19 -0.18 -14.85
C ALA A 252 18.63 -1.61 -14.95
N VAL A 253 18.85 -2.44 -13.92
CA VAL A 253 18.38 -3.83 -13.88
C VAL A 253 17.80 -4.20 -12.51
N SER A 254 16.61 -4.80 -12.49
CA SER A 254 15.96 -5.29 -11.27
C SER A 254 16.83 -6.31 -10.53
N ALA A 255 17.08 -6.11 -9.23
CA ALA A 255 17.95 -6.99 -8.44
C ALA A 255 17.40 -8.42 -8.25
N GLY A 256 16.09 -8.62 -8.39
CA GLY A 256 15.36 -9.88 -8.22
C GLY A 256 14.56 -9.93 -6.91
N ASN A 257 13.53 -10.79 -6.84
CA ASN A 257 12.54 -10.80 -5.75
C ASN A 257 12.57 -12.06 -4.86
N SER A 258 13.64 -12.86 -4.89
CA SER A 258 13.71 -14.14 -4.17
C SER A 258 14.49 -14.10 -2.84
N TYR A 259 14.68 -12.93 -2.21
CA TYR A 259 15.46 -12.86 -0.96
C TYR A 259 14.84 -13.65 0.20
N ALA A 260 13.50 -13.68 0.28
CA ALA A 260 12.78 -14.46 1.28
C ALA A 260 13.07 -15.97 1.15
N ASP A 261 13.20 -16.48 -0.08
CA ASP A 261 13.49 -17.90 -0.36
C ASP A 261 14.97 -18.25 -0.13
N PHE A 262 15.88 -17.40 -0.62
CA PHE A 262 17.31 -17.64 -0.51
C PHE A 262 17.88 -17.36 0.89
N ASN A 263 17.27 -16.42 1.62
CA ASN A 263 17.70 -15.92 2.93
C ASN A 263 19.21 -15.59 3.00
N THR A 264 19.75 -15.04 1.90
CA THR A 264 21.17 -14.67 1.80
C THR A 264 21.39 -13.57 0.75
N PRO A 265 22.34 -12.62 0.96
CA PRO A 265 22.64 -11.57 0.00
C PRO A 265 23.20 -12.08 -1.35
N GLY A 266 22.92 -11.34 -2.40
CA GLY A 266 23.34 -11.57 -3.78
C GLY A 266 22.42 -10.85 -4.77
N LEU A 267 22.59 -11.14 -6.06
CA LEU A 267 21.83 -10.57 -7.18
C LEU A 267 21.41 -11.66 -8.17
N SER A 268 20.30 -11.43 -8.87
CA SER A 268 19.89 -12.26 -10.00
C SER A 268 20.74 -11.95 -11.24
N TYR A 269 20.72 -12.83 -12.24
CA TYR A 269 21.25 -12.50 -13.56
C TYR A 269 20.12 -11.92 -14.43
N PRO A 270 20.29 -10.76 -15.10
CA PRO A 270 21.56 -10.09 -15.42
C PRO A 270 22.08 -9.06 -14.42
N ALA A 271 21.34 -8.68 -13.36
CA ALA A 271 21.76 -7.66 -12.38
C ALA A 271 23.15 -7.92 -11.73
N ALA A 272 23.57 -9.19 -11.64
CA ALA A 272 24.88 -9.63 -11.19
C ALA A 272 26.05 -9.24 -12.13
N SER A 273 25.78 -8.81 -13.37
CA SER A 273 26.80 -8.31 -14.30
C SER A 273 27.46 -7.04 -13.74
N PRO A 274 28.79 -6.88 -13.88
CA PRO A 274 29.50 -5.69 -13.42
C PRO A 274 29.21 -4.44 -14.28
N TYR A 275 28.69 -4.60 -15.50
CA TYR A 275 28.47 -3.53 -16.48
C TYR A 275 27.08 -2.85 -16.38
N VAL A 276 26.27 -3.25 -15.41
CA VAL A 276 24.89 -2.77 -15.22
C VAL A 276 24.66 -2.31 -13.79
N ILE A 277 23.63 -1.50 -13.56
CA ILE A 277 23.26 -0.96 -12.25
C ILE A 277 22.14 -1.81 -11.63
N PRO A 278 22.42 -2.62 -10.59
CA PRO A 278 21.40 -3.41 -9.92
C PRO A 278 20.53 -2.55 -8.98
N VAL A 279 19.21 -2.74 -9.05
CA VAL A 279 18.23 -1.91 -8.31
C VAL A 279 17.39 -2.74 -7.35
N MET A 280 17.44 -2.38 -6.06
CA MET A 280 16.67 -2.97 -4.97
C MET A 280 15.36 -2.21 -4.74
N SER A 281 14.36 -2.87 -4.14
CA SER A 281 13.04 -2.30 -3.86
C SER A 281 12.91 -1.88 -2.39
N VAL A 282 12.42 -0.66 -2.14
CA VAL A 282 11.89 -0.23 -0.83
C VAL A 282 10.36 -0.07 -0.86
N ASP A 283 9.77 -0.06 0.33
CA ASP A 283 8.38 0.32 0.57
C ASP A 283 8.19 1.79 1.01
N ASP A 284 6.96 2.15 1.34
CA ASP A 284 6.51 3.47 1.79
C ASP A 284 7.20 3.96 3.08
N SER A 285 7.61 3.03 3.95
CA SER A 285 8.45 3.34 5.11
C SER A 285 9.91 3.67 4.73
N GLY A 286 10.27 3.50 3.47
CA GLY A 286 11.63 3.61 2.96
C GLY A 286 12.54 2.45 3.37
N SER A 287 11.96 1.34 3.84
CA SER A 287 12.66 0.10 4.21
C SER A 287 12.71 -0.87 3.03
N LEU A 288 13.75 -1.72 2.94
CA LEU A 288 13.82 -2.70 1.85
C LEU A 288 12.68 -3.71 1.91
N SER A 289 11.97 -3.86 0.78
CA SER A 289 10.92 -4.85 0.61
C SER A 289 11.44 -6.25 0.94
N TYR A 290 10.61 -7.06 1.62
CA TYR A 290 11.01 -8.36 2.15
C TYR A 290 11.53 -9.33 1.07
N TYR A 291 11.02 -9.20 -0.16
CA TYR A 291 11.40 -9.98 -1.33
C TYR A 291 12.70 -9.52 -2.01
N SER A 292 13.08 -8.23 -1.87
CA SER A 292 14.17 -7.64 -2.67
C SER A 292 15.50 -8.30 -2.37
N GLN A 293 16.21 -8.78 -3.40
CA GLN A 293 17.60 -9.22 -3.23
C GLN A 293 18.51 -8.07 -2.77
N ARG A 294 19.66 -8.43 -2.18
CA ARG A 294 20.46 -7.55 -1.31
C ARG A 294 21.92 -7.52 -1.77
N HIS A 295 22.47 -6.36 -2.12
CA HIS A 295 23.87 -6.26 -2.54
C HIS A 295 24.47 -4.86 -2.31
N GLU A 296 25.75 -4.77 -1.92
CA GLU A 296 26.42 -3.49 -1.61
C GLU A 296 26.63 -2.57 -2.83
N ARG A 297 26.70 -3.14 -4.04
CA ARG A 297 26.74 -2.41 -5.32
C ARG A 297 25.36 -1.88 -5.77
N ALA A 298 24.28 -2.29 -5.11
CA ALA A 298 22.94 -1.94 -5.56
C ALA A 298 22.40 -0.69 -4.88
N ILE A 299 21.63 0.10 -5.62
CA ILE A 299 20.88 1.24 -5.09
C ILE A 299 19.42 0.82 -4.87
N ALA A 300 18.79 1.32 -3.81
CA ALA A 300 17.39 1.03 -3.51
C ALA A 300 16.47 2.17 -3.96
N ALA A 301 15.34 1.85 -4.58
CA ALA A 301 14.32 2.80 -5.02
C ALA A 301 12.90 2.26 -4.72
N PRO A 302 11.85 3.11 -4.72
CA PRO A 302 10.48 2.67 -4.45
C PRO A 302 10.03 1.58 -5.43
N GLY A 303 9.51 0.47 -4.91
CA GLY A 303 9.11 -0.67 -5.75
C GLY A 303 8.00 -1.55 -5.19
N ARG A 304 7.43 -1.24 -4.02
CA ARG A 304 6.29 -1.97 -3.44
C ARG A 304 5.00 -1.18 -3.63
N SER A 305 3.93 -1.84 -4.04
CA SER A 305 2.59 -1.24 -4.22
C SER A 305 2.58 0.02 -5.10
N ILE A 306 3.41 0.05 -6.15
CA ILE A 306 3.54 1.19 -7.06
C ILE A 306 2.39 1.17 -8.06
N TYR A 307 1.57 2.22 -8.03
CA TYR A 307 0.45 2.40 -8.96
C TYR A 307 0.93 3.03 -10.28
N SER A 308 0.73 2.36 -11.42
CA SER A 308 1.17 2.84 -12.74
C SER A 308 0.36 2.22 -13.90
N THR A 309 0.64 2.67 -15.13
CA THR A 309 -0.15 2.39 -16.34
C THR A 309 -0.25 0.90 -16.66
N VAL A 310 -1.41 0.45 -17.13
CA VAL A 310 -1.60 -0.90 -17.68
C VAL A 310 -2.46 -0.85 -18.96
N PRO A 311 -2.40 -1.86 -19.84
CA PRO A 311 -3.30 -1.93 -20.99
C PRO A 311 -4.78 -2.06 -20.57
N ASP A 312 -5.72 -1.54 -21.37
CA ASP A 312 -7.18 -1.60 -21.14
C ASP A 312 -7.68 -3.00 -20.75
N TYR A 313 -7.19 -4.07 -21.42
CA TYR A 313 -7.59 -5.44 -21.11
C TYR A 313 -7.16 -5.92 -19.71
N ASN A 314 -6.16 -5.29 -19.11
CA ASN A 314 -5.68 -5.58 -17.77
C ASN A 314 -6.37 -4.72 -16.71
N GLY A 315 -6.83 -3.51 -17.06
CA GLY A 315 -7.53 -2.60 -16.17
C GLY A 315 -9.03 -2.88 -16.08
N ASN A 316 -9.84 -1.93 -16.56
CA ASN A 316 -11.30 -1.96 -16.52
C ASN A 316 -11.93 -2.54 -17.82
N ASN A 317 -11.15 -2.64 -18.91
CA ASN A 317 -11.53 -3.23 -20.19
C ASN A 317 -12.82 -2.62 -20.78
N ASN A 318 -12.96 -1.28 -20.73
CA ASN A 318 -14.08 -0.56 -21.34
C ASN A 318 -13.84 -0.19 -22.81
N GLY A 319 -12.59 -0.25 -23.28
CA GLY A 319 -12.17 0.20 -24.61
C GLY A 319 -11.57 1.60 -24.63
N THR A 320 -11.06 2.10 -23.50
CA THR A 320 -10.22 3.30 -23.40
C THR A 320 -8.89 2.95 -22.76
N THR A 321 -7.81 3.50 -23.30
CA THR A 321 -6.43 3.17 -22.90
C THR A 321 -5.93 4.20 -21.88
N ASP A 322 -6.58 4.19 -20.71
CA ASP A 322 -6.40 5.12 -19.59
C ASP A 322 -6.35 4.41 -18.21
N ASP A 323 -5.99 3.13 -18.20
CA ASP A 323 -6.03 2.26 -17.03
C ASP A 323 -4.70 2.19 -16.23
N PHE A 324 -4.83 2.06 -14.92
CA PHE A 324 -3.70 1.97 -13.98
C PHE A 324 -3.93 0.85 -12.95
N ARG A 325 -2.86 0.29 -12.39
CA ARG A 325 -2.90 -0.67 -11.26
C ARG A 325 -1.63 -0.61 -10.39
N SER A 326 -1.76 -1.05 -9.14
CA SER A 326 -0.63 -1.38 -8.25
C SER A 326 0.12 -2.64 -8.70
N LYS A 327 1.46 -2.60 -8.69
CA LYS A 327 2.34 -3.79 -8.73
C LYS A 327 3.50 -3.64 -7.73
N SER A 328 4.01 -4.78 -7.25
CA SER A 328 5.13 -4.89 -6.30
C SER A 328 6.29 -5.67 -6.93
N GLY A 329 7.51 -5.14 -6.88
CA GLY A 329 8.74 -5.82 -7.28
C GLY A 329 9.95 -4.90 -7.46
N THR A 330 11.15 -5.47 -7.46
CA THR A 330 12.37 -4.78 -7.96
C THR A 330 12.23 -4.37 -9.44
N SER A 331 11.30 -4.98 -10.18
CA SER A 331 10.81 -4.56 -11.49
C SER A 331 10.16 -3.18 -11.53
N MET A 332 9.62 -2.69 -10.41
CA MET A 332 9.05 -1.33 -10.30
C MET A 332 10.12 -0.33 -9.82
N ALA A 333 11.08 -0.78 -9.02
CA ALA A 333 12.21 0.06 -8.57
C ALA A 333 13.23 0.36 -9.69
N SER A 334 13.51 -0.61 -10.57
CA SER A 334 14.44 -0.45 -11.70
C SER A 334 14.07 0.71 -12.66
N PRO A 335 12.83 0.82 -13.19
CA PRO A 335 12.43 1.94 -14.05
C PRO A 335 12.50 3.28 -13.33
N TYR A 336 12.27 3.30 -12.01
CA TYR A 336 12.39 4.52 -11.20
C TYR A 336 13.82 5.07 -11.23
N VAL A 337 14.83 4.20 -11.09
CA VAL A 337 16.25 4.58 -11.22
C VAL A 337 16.61 4.93 -12.67
N ALA A 338 16.03 4.25 -13.66
CA ALA A 338 16.23 4.60 -15.07
C ALA A 338 15.73 6.03 -15.37
N GLY A 339 14.52 6.39 -14.92
CA GLY A 339 13.99 7.76 -15.00
C GLY A 339 14.85 8.77 -14.24
N ALA A 340 15.26 8.44 -13.02
CA ALA A 340 16.16 9.32 -12.26
C ALA A 340 17.52 9.55 -12.95
N SER A 341 18.01 8.56 -13.71
CA SER A 341 19.30 8.66 -14.42
C SER A 341 19.28 9.71 -15.52
N VAL A 342 18.14 9.90 -16.19
CA VAL A 342 17.99 10.93 -17.24
C VAL A 342 17.79 12.32 -16.63
N LEU A 343 17.12 12.44 -15.48
CA LEU A 343 17.06 13.72 -14.73
C LEU A 343 18.44 14.18 -14.25
N VAL A 344 19.22 13.26 -13.67
CA VAL A 344 20.60 13.56 -13.24
C VAL A 344 21.48 13.90 -14.45
N ARG A 345 21.28 13.26 -15.61
CA ARG A 345 21.96 13.66 -16.85
C ARG A 345 21.58 15.06 -17.31
N GLU A 346 20.29 15.42 -17.28
CA GLU A 346 19.79 16.75 -17.65
C GLU A 346 20.46 17.85 -16.79
N ALA A 347 20.55 17.65 -15.46
CA ALA A 347 21.26 18.54 -14.55
C ALA A 347 22.78 18.63 -14.83
N MET A 348 23.43 17.51 -15.15
CA MET A 348 24.85 17.49 -15.55
C MET A 348 25.06 18.26 -16.88
N GLU A 349 24.18 18.11 -17.85
CA GLU A 349 24.27 18.83 -19.14
C GLU A 349 24.00 20.33 -18.97
N PHE A 350 23.02 20.71 -18.13
CA PHE A 350 22.74 22.11 -17.76
C PHE A 350 23.97 22.84 -17.18
N THR A 351 24.71 22.17 -16.27
CA THR A 351 25.96 22.69 -15.69
C THR A 351 27.16 22.67 -16.66
N GLY A 352 26.96 22.23 -17.91
CA GLY A 352 27.97 22.20 -18.96
C GLY A 352 28.92 21.00 -18.90
N MET A 353 28.58 19.94 -18.17
CA MET A 353 29.32 18.68 -18.24
C MET A 353 29.14 18.04 -19.62
N THR A 354 30.19 17.35 -20.09
CA THR A 354 30.18 16.68 -21.40
C THR A 354 30.88 15.33 -21.31
N GLY A 355 30.42 14.35 -22.10
CA GLY A 355 30.94 12.98 -22.04
C GLY A 355 30.51 12.24 -20.76
N ILE A 356 29.26 12.46 -20.33
CA ILE A 356 28.66 11.82 -19.16
C ILE A 356 28.52 10.31 -19.43
N THR A 357 28.94 9.48 -18.47
CA THR A 357 28.91 8.01 -18.54
C THR A 357 27.99 7.42 -17.47
N GLN A 358 27.65 6.13 -17.61
CA GLN A 358 26.95 5.36 -16.57
C GLN A 358 27.61 5.53 -15.19
N ASP A 359 28.92 5.27 -15.09
CA ASP A 359 29.69 5.44 -13.85
C ASP A 359 29.59 6.86 -13.28
N THR A 360 29.63 7.89 -14.14
CA THR A 360 29.55 9.30 -13.69
C THR A 360 28.20 9.59 -13.03
N ILE A 361 27.10 9.08 -13.59
CA ILE A 361 25.75 9.23 -13.02
C ILE A 361 25.62 8.37 -11.75
N PHE A 362 26.07 7.12 -11.79
CA PHE A 362 25.88 6.18 -10.69
C PHE A 362 26.74 6.47 -9.46
N ASP A 363 28.04 6.78 -9.64
CA ASP A 363 28.91 7.21 -8.53
C ASP A 363 28.36 8.46 -7.86
N HIS A 364 27.76 9.38 -8.63
CA HIS A 364 27.12 10.58 -8.12
C HIS A 364 25.86 10.25 -7.32
N MET A 365 24.93 9.45 -7.87
CA MET A 365 23.74 8.97 -7.16
C MET A 365 24.09 8.24 -5.85
N ILE A 366 25.14 7.42 -5.83
CA ILE A 366 25.59 6.71 -4.63
C ILE A 366 26.25 7.66 -3.62
N ALA A 367 26.96 8.69 -4.08
CA ALA A 367 27.57 9.70 -3.21
C ALA A 367 26.54 10.60 -2.51
N THR A 368 25.35 10.78 -3.10
CA THR A 368 24.25 11.60 -2.56
C THR A 368 23.08 10.79 -1.99
N ALA A 369 23.15 9.45 -2.07
CA ALA A 369 22.11 8.55 -1.57
C ALA A 369 21.98 8.57 -0.03
N ASP A 370 20.75 8.33 0.44
CA ASP A 370 20.48 8.09 1.86
C ASP A 370 21.07 6.74 2.28
N SER A 371 21.83 6.72 3.37
CA SER A 371 22.22 5.46 4.02
C SER A 371 21.15 5.03 5.01
N PHE A 372 20.57 3.84 4.83
CA PHE A 372 19.65 3.21 5.77
C PHE A 372 20.18 1.85 6.24
N PHE A 373 19.55 1.23 7.25
CA PHE A 373 19.99 -0.03 7.85
C PHE A 373 18.95 -1.14 7.63
N ASP A 374 19.38 -2.28 7.10
CA ASP A 374 18.58 -3.47 6.89
C ASP A 374 18.86 -4.48 8.02
N SER A 375 17.83 -4.75 8.84
CA SER A 375 17.94 -5.66 9.97
C SER A 375 18.20 -7.12 9.54
N ALA A 376 17.65 -7.53 8.39
CA ALA A 376 17.76 -8.89 7.86
C ALA A 376 19.21 -9.29 7.55
N THR A 377 19.99 -8.37 6.97
CA THR A 377 21.42 -8.58 6.66
C THR A 377 22.38 -7.94 7.67
N SER A 378 21.85 -7.21 8.66
CA SER A 378 22.62 -6.40 9.62
C SER A 378 23.63 -5.46 8.95
N SER A 379 23.27 -4.93 7.79
CA SER A 379 24.11 -4.12 6.91
C SER A 379 23.40 -2.82 6.53
N SER A 380 24.16 -1.83 6.04
CA SER A 380 23.61 -0.59 5.51
C SER A 380 23.71 -0.56 3.99
N TYR A 381 22.69 0.03 3.36
CA TYR A 381 22.56 0.16 1.91
C TYR A 381 22.23 1.62 1.54
N SER A 382 22.45 1.95 0.26
CA SER A 382 22.14 3.25 -0.32
C SER A 382 20.73 3.27 -0.92
N ARG A 383 19.91 4.23 -0.54
CA ARG A 383 18.60 4.52 -1.15
C ARG A 383 18.69 5.81 -1.98
N LEU A 384 18.10 5.79 -3.17
CA LEU A 384 18.07 6.93 -4.08
C LEU A 384 17.47 8.17 -3.40
N ASN A 385 18.21 9.28 -3.48
CA ASN A 385 17.77 10.62 -3.07
C ASN A 385 18.06 11.55 -4.26
N ILE A 386 17.00 11.87 -5.02
CA ILE A 386 17.09 12.59 -6.30
C ILE A 386 17.34 14.08 -6.05
N GLN A 387 16.72 14.66 -5.02
CA GLN A 387 16.99 16.02 -4.56
C GLN A 387 18.47 16.20 -4.24
N SER A 388 19.03 15.38 -3.34
CA SER A 388 20.45 15.48 -2.97
C SER A 388 21.37 15.22 -4.17
N ALA A 389 20.94 14.41 -5.16
CA ALA A 389 21.70 14.23 -6.40
C ALA A 389 21.72 15.49 -7.26
N ILE A 390 20.58 16.16 -7.46
CA ILE A 390 20.48 17.33 -8.35
C ILE A 390 21.02 18.58 -7.64
N ASP A 391 20.68 18.81 -6.37
CA ASP A 391 21.23 19.90 -5.53
C ASP A 391 22.76 19.92 -5.52
N ALA A 392 23.41 18.74 -5.53
CA ALA A 392 24.86 18.61 -5.53
C ALA A 392 25.53 18.94 -6.88
N LEU A 393 24.76 19.04 -7.96
CA LEU A 393 25.22 19.46 -9.29
C LEU A 393 24.93 20.94 -9.56
N MET A 394 23.75 21.40 -9.16
CA MET A 394 23.26 22.72 -9.53
C MET A 394 24.14 23.84 -8.94
N PRO A 395 24.34 24.95 -9.68
CA PRO A 395 25.09 26.08 -9.16
C PRO A 395 24.37 26.68 -7.96
N VAL A 396 25.13 27.15 -6.97
CA VAL A 396 24.58 27.94 -5.86
C VAL A 396 24.15 29.30 -6.41
N ASP A 397 22.97 29.78 -6.02
CA ASP A 397 22.49 31.18 -6.15
C ASP A 397 23.68 32.15 -5.98
N ASP A 398 23.97 32.92 -7.02
CA ASP A 398 25.12 33.81 -7.08
C ASP A 398 24.80 35.26 -6.69
N TYR A 399 23.52 35.60 -6.55
CA TYR A 399 23.07 36.90 -6.09
C TYR A 399 22.11 36.79 -4.90
N GLY A 400 20.93 37.39 -4.99
CA GLY A 400 20.14 37.68 -3.80
C GLY A 400 18.69 37.88 -4.12
N ASN A 401 17.89 36.94 -3.65
CA ASN A 401 16.45 36.79 -3.89
C ASN A 401 15.54 37.90 -3.31
N SER A 402 16.09 39.07 -2.94
CA SER A 402 15.30 40.24 -2.53
C SER A 402 16.08 41.55 -2.66
N VAL A 403 15.34 42.68 -2.67
CA VAL A 403 15.91 44.04 -2.63
C VAL A 403 16.91 44.24 -1.48
N GLY A 404 16.71 43.58 -0.33
CA GLY A 404 17.61 43.67 0.83
C GLY A 404 18.90 42.86 0.70
N ALA A 405 18.90 41.82 -0.14
CA ALA A 405 20.07 41.01 -0.48
C ALA A 405 20.78 41.48 -1.77
N ALA A 406 20.26 42.52 -2.42
CA ALA A 406 20.61 42.92 -3.77
C ALA A 406 22.10 43.28 -3.96
N HIS A 407 22.73 42.71 -4.99
CA HIS A 407 24.15 42.92 -5.29
C HIS A 407 24.47 44.37 -5.66
N ASP A 408 25.31 45.04 -4.87
CA ASP A 408 25.70 46.44 -5.08
C ASP A 408 26.66 46.62 -6.27
N LEU A 409 26.12 47.10 -7.39
CA LEU A 409 26.85 47.49 -8.60
C LEU A 409 27.57 48.85 -8.46
N GLY A 410 27.36 49.57 -7.35
CA GLY A 410 27.93 50.88 -7.07
C GLY A 410 27.26 52.02 -7.86
N THR A 411 28.04 53.05 -8.20
CA THR A 411 27.48 54.26 -8.84
C THR A 411 27.49 54.20 -10.37
N ILE A 412 26.32 54.01 -10.98
CA ILE A 412 26.14 53.96 -12.45
C ILE A 412 26.03 55.37 -13.02
N SER A 413 27.06 55.82 -13.73
CA SER A 413 27.16 57.19 -14.28
C SER A 413 27.39 57.26 -15.80
N ASP A 414 27.58 56.12 -16.45
CA ASP A 414 27.73 56.02 -17.91
C ASP A 414 27.28 54.61 -18.35
N THR A 415 28.09 53.56 -18.10
CA THR A 415 27.77 52.15 -18.39
C THR A 415 28.36 51.16 -17.38
N ALA A 416 27.73 49.99 -17.20
CA ALA A 416 28.26 48.84 -16.44
C ALA A 416 27.79 47.49 -17.03
N SER A 417 28.25 46.37 -16.45
CA SER A 417 27.86 45.00 -16.83
C SER A 417 28.02 44.02 -15.68
N VAL A 418 27.16 43.00 -15.63
CA VAL A 418 27.18 41.89 -14.65
C VAL A 418 26.71 40.61 -15.33
N SER A 419 27.04 39.44 -14.79
CA SER A 419 26.71 38.11 -15.34
C SER A 419 26.27 37.21 -14.19
N GLY A 420 25.20 36.42 -14.36
CA GLY A 420 24.64 35.59 -13.29
C GLY A 420 24.02 34.28 -13.76
N VAL A 421 23.40 33.54 -12.83
CA VAL A 421 22.66 32.31 -13.11
C VAL A 421 21.38 32.21 -12.30
N ILE A 422 20.24 32.09 -12.99
CA ILE A 422 19.00 31.62 -12.37
C ILE A 422 19.14 30.11 -12.21
N SER A 423 19.27 29.68 -10.96
CA SER A 423 19.62 28.32 -10.55
C SER A 423 18.40 27.48 -10.16
N LYS A 424 17.29 28.12 -9.77
CA LYS A 424 15.97 27.53 -9.45
C LYS A 424 14.82 28.25 -10.15
N LEU A 425 13.65 27.63 -10.25
CA LEU A 425 12.46 28.22 -10.88
C LEU A 425 11.88 29.41 -10.09
N ASN A 426 12.05 29.40 -8.77
CA ASN A 426 11.68 30.50 -7.87
C ASN A 426 12.78 31.58 -7.71
N ASP A 427 13.90 31.43 -8.41
CA ASP A 427 15.10 32.27 -8.28
C ASP A 427 14.92 33.65 -8.95
N SER A 428 15.41 34.70 -8.31
CA SER A 428 15.13 36.10 -8.62
C SER A 428 16.28 37.03 -8.22
N ASP A 429 17.24 37.24 -9.11
CA ASP A 429 18.44 38.02 -8.82
C ASP A 429 18.16 39.52 -8.69
N PHE A 430 18.36 40.09 -7.49
CA PHE A 430 18.33 41.54 -7.30
C PHE A 430 19.70 42.20 -7.37
N PHE A 431 19.76 43.34 -8.05
CA PHE A 431 20.92 44.19 -8.21
C PHE A 431 20.60 45.60 -7.71
N SER A 432 21.42 46.12 -6.79
CA SER A 432 21.29 47.49 -6.30
C SER A 432 22.33 48.41 -6.94
N PHE A 433 21.99 49.68 -7.14
CA PHE A 433 22.92 50.68 -7.68
C PHE A 433 22.55 52.11 -7.27
N THR A 434 23.54 52.99 -7.14
CA THR A 434 23.30 54.44 -7.02
C THR A 434 23.35 55.10 -8.39
N ALA A 435 22.35 55.88 -8.76
CA ALA A 435 22.37 56.62 -10.02
C ALA A 435 23.34 57.82 -9.96
N GLY A 436 24.27 57.91 -10.90
CA GLY A 436 25.27 58.98 -10.98
C GLY A 436 24.75 60.29 -11.55
N ALA A 437 23.61 60.24 -12.25
CA ALA A 437 22.84 61.38 -12.74
C ALA A 437 21.34 61.11 -12.58
N THR A 438 20.53 62.17 -12.47
CA THR A 438 19.07 62.06 -12.51
C THR A 438 18.67 61.93 -13.98
N GLY A 439 17.83 60.97 -14.36
CA GLY A 439 17.38 60.78 -15.74
C GLY A 439 16.87 59.37 -15.95
N THR A 440 17.58 58.51 -16.70
CA THR A 440 17.25 57.08 -16.81
C THR A 440 18.42 56.14 -16.49
N VAL A 441 18.13 54.87 -16.20
CA VAL A 441 19.06 53.74 -16.28
C VAL A 441 18.38 52.55 -16.96
N SER A 442 19.04 51.92 -17.94
CA SER A 442 18.55 50.71 -18.62
C SER A 442 19.41 49.51 -18.30
N PHE A 443 18.79 48.34 -18.13
CA PHE A 443 19.41 47.00 -18.02
C PHE A 443 19.00 46.19 -19.25
N THR A 444 19.93 45.56 -19.95
CA THR A 444 19.68 44.74 -21.15
C THR A 444 20.26 43.34 -20.96
N ALA A 445 19.41 42.31 -20.95
CA ALA A 445 19.80 40.90 -20.90
C ALA A 445 20.30 40.39 -22.26
N SER A 446 21.30 39.51 -22.20
CA SER A 446 21.96 38.92 -23.35
C SER A 446 22.63 37.59 -22.97
N ASN A 447 23.07 36.81 -23.97
CA ASN A 447 23.68 35.48 -23.79
C ASN A 447 22.85 34.48 -22.94
N MET A 448 21.53 34.70 -22.87
CA MET A 448 20.59 33.85 -22.15
C MET A 448 20.61 32.41 -22.68
N SER A 449 21.00 31.46 -21.83
CA SER A 449 21.02 30.02 -22.13
C SER A 449 19.65 29.35 -21.90
N HIS A 450 19.49 28.10 -22.35
CA HIS A 450 18.40 27.21 -21.93
C HIS A 450 16.97 27.80 -22.02
N GLU A 451 16.71 28.64 -23.03
CA GLU A 451 15.39 29.22 -23.33
C GLU A 451 14.82 30.19 -22.27
N LEU A 452 15.66 30.70 -21.36
CA LEU A 452 15.35 31.74 -20.36
C LEU A 452 14.44 32.88 -20.88
N ALA A 453 13.29 33.06 -20.22
CA ALA A 453 12.28 34.07 -20.54
C ALA A 453 12.21 35.16 -19.46
N ALA A 454 12.98 36.25 -19.65
CA ALA A 454 13.20 37.27 -18.64
C ALA A 454 11.93 38.01 -18.16
N GLN A 455 11.79 38.07 -16.84
CA GLN A 455 10.88 38.92 -16.08
C GLN A 455 11.68 39.95 -15.28
N TRP A 456 11.07 41.11 -15.00
CA TRP A 456 11.77 42.24 -14.38
C TRP A 456 10.93 42.88 -13.27
N THR A 457 11.55 43.13 -12.12
CA THR A 457 10.99 43.94 -11.03
C THR A 457 11.92 45.12 -10.73
N ALA A 458 11.40 46.18 -10.11
CA ALA A 458 12.22 47.33 -9.75
C ALA A 458 11.70 48.09 -8.53
N SER A 459 12.63 48.70 -7.79
CA SER A 459 12.36 49.52 -6.61
C SER A 459 13.19 50.81 -6.61
N GLY A 460 12.62 51.87 -6.04
CA GLY A 460 13.21 53.21 -5.94
C GLY A 460 13.04 54.13 -7.16
N GLY A 461 12.53 53.62 -8.29
CA GLY A 461 12.36 54.39 -9.53
C GLY A 461 11.17 53.97 -10.38
N THR A 462 10.73 54.86 -11.28
CA THR A 462 9.59 54.59 -12.19
C THR A 462 10.08 53.81 -13.41
N VAL A 463 9.48 52.65 -13.71
CA VAL A 463 9.77 51.94 -14.97
C VAL A 463 9.25 52.75 -16.15
N SER A 464 10.14 53.29 -16.98
CA SER A 464 9.82 54.10 -18.17
C SER A 464 9.87 53.32 -19.48
N GLY A 465 10.32 52.05 -19.46
CA GLY A 465 10.10 51.08 -20.53
C GLY A 465 10.57 49.69 -20.16
N ALA A 466 9.82 48.65 -20.56
CA ALA A 466 10.21 47.26 -20.39
C ALA A 466 9.84 46.43 -21.63
N ASN A 467 10.68 45.44 -21.95
CA ASN A 467 10.39 44.33 -22.85
C ASN A 467 11.12 43.07 -22.33
N GLY A 468 10.86 41.90 -22.93
CA GLY A 468 11.42 40.61 -22.49
C GLY A 468 12.95 40.44 -22.62
N GLU A 469 13.70 41.50 -22.94
CA GLU A 469 15.17 41.51 -22.93
C GLU A 469 15.72 42.76 -22.23
N THR A 470 14.91 43.77 -21.87
CA THR A 470 15.40 45.10 -21.46
C THR A 470 14.44 45.82 -20.53
N LEU A 471 14.93 46.25 -19.37
CA LEU A 471 14.27 47.17 -18.43
C LEU A 471 14.87 48.57 -18.54
N THR A 472 14.07 49.62 -18.37
CA THR A 472 14.50 51.02 -18.26
C THR A 472 13.73 51.73 -17.16
N LEU A 473 14.48 52.40 -16.30
CA LEU A 473 14.04 53.11 -15.10
C LEU A 473 14.33 54.59 -15.20
N ASP A 474 13.42 55.42 -14.71
CA ASP A 474 13.71 56.83 -14.42
C ASP A 474 14.40 56.92 -13.05
N VAL A 475 15.55 57.61 -12.99
CA VAL A 475 16.46 57.65 -11.83
C VAL A 475 16.79 59.07 -11.38
N VAL A 476 17.39 59.22 -10.18
CA VAL A 476 17.76 60.49 -9.54
C VAL A 476 19.19 60.43 -9.04
N ALA A 477 20.01 61.44 -9.38
CA ALA A 477 21.41 61.55 -8.99
C ALA A 477 21.59 61.41 -7.47
N GLY A 478 22.37 60.41 -7.07
CA GLY A 478 22.67 60.12 -5.67
C GLY A 478 21.58 59.31 -4.94
N GLN A 479 20.47 58.96 -5.58
CA GLN A 479 19.53 57.96 -5.05
C GLN A 479 19.97 56.56 -5.45
N SER A 480 19.62 55.58 -4.62
CA SER A 480 19.81 54.16 -4.91
C SER A 480 18.52 53.50 -5.39
N TYR A 481 18.70 52.51 -6.26
CA TYR A 481 17.68 51.77 -6.98
C TYR A 481 17.99 50.28 -6.82
N ALA A 482 16.96 49.44 -6.94
CA ALA A 482 17.13 48.00 -7.07
C ALA A 482 16.34 47.47 -8.27
N VAL A 483 16.88 46.45 -8.92
CA VAL A 483 16.29 45.75 -10.06
C VAL A 483 16.34 44.26 -9.78
N GLY A 484 15.20 43.59 -9.79
CA GLY A 484 15.12 42.13 -9.80
C GLY A 484 15.01 41.60 -11.23
N PHE A 485 15.64 40.47 -11.49
CA PHE A 485 15.53 39.71 -12.72
C PHE A 485 15.16 38.27 -12.37
N SER A 486 14.10 37.76 -12.99
CA SER A 486 13.65 36.39 -12.83
C SER A 486 13.13 35.85 -14.16
N THR A 487 12.47 34.70 -14.15
CA THR A 487 12.01 33.99 -15.35
C THR A 487 10.69 33.29 -15.02
N ALA A 488 9.88 33.01 -16.04
CA ALA A 488 8.59 32.38 -15.83
C ALA A 488 8.69 30.86 -15.66
N ASP A 489 9.47 30.19 -16.52
CA ASP A 489 9.40 28.73 -16.71
C ASP A 489 10.77 28.10 -17.06
N GLY A 490 11.90 28.66 -16.61
CA GLY A 490 13.21 28.11 -16.99
C GLY A 490 14.43 28.64 -16.22
N LEU A 491 15.50 27.84 -16.23
CA LEU A 491 16.78 28.08 -15.58
C LEU A 491 17.85 28.56 -16.58
N GLY A 492 18.93 29.20 -16.12
CA GLY A 492 20.10 29.42 -16.96
C GLY A 492 20.97 30.63 -16.65
N TYR A 493 22.02 30.79 -17.45
CA TYR A 493 22.99 31.87 -17.38
C TYR A 493 22.57 33.10 -18.19
N PHE A 494 22.93 34.30 -17.73
CA PHE A 494 22.67 35.58 -18.41
C PHE A 494 23.82 36.59 -18.26
N ASP A 495 23.88 37.56 -19.19
CA ASP A 495 24.77 38.74 -19.16
C ASP A 495 23.94 40.04 -19.27
N PHE A 496 24.14 40.99 -18.36
CA PHE A 496 23.56 42.35 -18.43
C PHE A 496 24.53 43.40 -18.97
N ALA A 497 24.00 44.29 -19.81
CA ALA A 497 24.59 45.59 -20.12
C ALA A 497 23.72 46.72 -19.54
N ILE A 498 24.35 47.70 -18.86
CA ILE A 498 23.67 48.75 -18.09
C ILE A 498 24.10 50.15 -18.58
N THR A 499 23.19 51.13 -18.74
CA THR A 499 23.45 52.49 -19.31
C THR A 499 22.63 53.64 -18.65
N SER A 500 23.07 54.92 -18.61
CA SER A 500 22.35 56.04 -17.88
C SER A 500 22.17 57.42 -18.59
N GLU A 501 21.09 58.20 -18.30
CA GLU A 501 20.74 59.55 -18.87
C GLU A 501 20.24 60.68 -17.87
N SER A 502 19.69 61.84 -18.36
CA SER A 502 19.58 63.24 -17.76
C SER A 502 18.24 64.10 -17.52
N THR A 503 17.73 64.45 -16.29
CA THR A 503 16.61 65.43 -15.92
C THR A 503 16.67 66.00 -14.44
N SER A 504 15.69 66.80 -13.89
CA SER A 504 15.50 67.16 -12.41
C SER A 504 14.38 68.21 -12.04
N THR A 505 13.63 68.12 -10.88
CA THR A 505 13.19 69.23 -9.92
C THR A 505 12.25 68.80 -8.74
N PHE A 506 12.31 69.52 -7.58
CA PHE A 506 11.52 69.47 -6.30
C PHE A 506 11.48 68.12 -5.55
N THR A 507 11.84 68.12 -4.27
CA THR A 507 12.12 66.90 -3.48
C THR A 507 11.42 66.91 -2.12
N PHE A 508 10.31 66.19 -2.04
CA PHE A 508 9.95 65.38 -0.88
C PHE A 508 10.35 63.94 -1.18
N SER A 509 10.48 63.09 -0.17
CA SER A 509 10.54 61.65 -0.41
C SER A 509 9.10 61.16 -0.58
N ASP A 510 8.66 60.87 -1.80
CA ASP A 510 7.38 60.18 -1.97
C ASP A 510 7.59 58.74 -1.53
N TRP A 511 6.96 58.36 -0.43
CA TRP A 511 6.86 56.96 -0.04
C TRP A 511 5.74 56.26 -0.82
N GLY A 512 4.85 57.01 -1.49
CA GLY A 512 3.82 56.48 -2.39
C GLY A 512 2.50 56.15 -1.70
N THR A 513 1.68 55.33 -2.35
CA THR A 513 0.42 54.84 -1.81
C THR A 513 0.68 53.67 -0.85
N PHE A 514 0.13 53.73 0.37
CA PHE A 514 0.28 52.68 1.39
C PHE A 514 -1.05 52.00 1.72
N SER A 515 -1.00 50.68 1.68
CA SER A 515 -1.88 49.76 2.38
C SER A 515 -1.22 49.31 3.68
N SER A 516 -0.01 48.73 3.61
CA SER A 516 0.81 48.29 4.76
C SER A 516 2.29 48.48 4.46
N GLY A 517 3.13 48.62 5.50
CA GLY A 517 4.58 48.52 5.36
C GLY A 517 5.38 49.22 6.45
N SER A 518 6.71 49.17 6.31
CA SER A 518 7.64 49.89 7.16
C SER A 518 8.63 50.76 6.37
N GLN A 519 9.23 51.73 7.04
CA GLN A 519 10.36 52.52 6.57
C GLN A 519 11.39 52.51 7.71
N ALA A 520 12.39 51.64 7.59
CA ALA A 520 13.44 51.45 8.60
C ALA A 520 14.59 52.46 8.45
N ASP A 521 15.40 52.62 9.50
CA ASP A 521 16.61 53.47 9.51
C ASP A 521 16.37 54.95 9.09
N VAL A 522 15.14 55.47 9.22
CA VAL A 522 14.79 56.81 8.71
C VAL A 522 15.40 57.90 9.58
N ASN A 523 16.40 58.58 9.02
CA ASN A 523 17.07 59.68 9.69
C ASN A 523 16.18 60.94 9.77
N VAL A 524 15.59 61.17 10.93
CA VAL A 524 14.77 62.35 11.25
C VAL A 524 15.51 63.38 12.12
N ALA A 525 16.84 63.35 12.15
CA ALA A 525 17.67 64.30 12.90
C ALA A 525 17.74 65.67 12.18
N GLY A 526 16.62 66.38 12.20
CA GLY A 526 16.37 67.59 11.41
C GLY A 526 14.88 67.74 11.12
N GLU A 527 14.54 68.03 9.86
CA GLU A 527 13.17 68.00 9.32
C GLU A 527 13.17 67.06 8.10
N GLY A 528 12.22 66.12 8.06
CA GLY A 528 11.97 65.23 6.92
C GLY A 528 10.53 65.39 6.43
N TRP A 529 10.35 65.44 5.11
CA TRP A 529 9.03 65.56 4.46
C TRP A 529 8.80 64.35 3.55
N TYR A 530 7.83 63.55 3.93
CA TYR A 530 7.47 62.30 3.25
C TYR A 530 6.04 62.41 2.73
N ARG A 531 5.81 62.19 1.44
CA ARG A 531 4.45 62.08 0.91
C ARG A 531 3.99 60.63 1.03
N VAL A 532 2.74 60.46 1.43
CA VAL A 532 2.06 59.17 1.56
C VAL A 532 0.62 59.33 1.06
N GLU A 533 0.07 58.32 0.42
CA GLU A 533 -1.32 58.32 -0.08
C GLU A 533 -2.06 57.11 0.50
N ALA A 534 -3.30 57.31 0.95
CA ALA A 534 -4.11 56.21 1.50
C ALA A 534 -4.56 55.27 0.37
N SER A 535 -4.34 53.96 0.51
CA SER A 535 -4.86 52.97 -0.45
C SER A 535 -6.38 52.86 -0.40
N GLN A 536 -6.98 53.03 0.79
CA GLN A 536 -8.38 52.70 1.06
C GLN A 536 -9.05 53.64 2.08
N ASP A 537 -10.35 53.45 2.26
CA ASP A 537 -11.12 54.12 3.32
C ASP A 537 -10.77 53.46 4.67
N GLY A 538 -10.60 54.27 5.73
CA GLY A 538 -10.27 53.77 7.07
C GLY A 538 -9.24 54.63 7.81
N TYR A 539 -8.65 54.10 8.87
CA TYR A 539 -7.56 54.73 9.61
C TYR A 539 -6.25 54.67 8.82
N MET A 540 -5.63 55.82 8.57
CA MET A 540 -4.22 55.92 8.25
C MET A 540 -3.43 56.06 9.55
N THR A 541 -2.60 55.05 9.84
CA THR A 541 -1.77 54.98 11.04
C THR A 541 -0.30 55.08 10.67
N VAL A 542 0.44 55.94 11.39
CA VAL A 542 1.90 56.05 11.30
C VAL A 542 2.47 55.98 12.71
N GLN A 543 3.30 54.98 13.00
CA GLN A 543 3.90 54.73 14.31
C GLN A 543 5.43 54.71 14.21
N ALA A 544 6.11 55.46 15.07
CA ALA A 544 7.57 55.52 15.15
C ALA A 544 8.12 54.61 16.25
N ALA A 545 8.95 53.64 15.89
CA ALA A 545 9.74 52.82 16.80
C ALA A 545 11.21 53.29 16.77
N PHE A 546 11.81 53.48 17.94
CA PHE A 546 13.22 53.86 18.04
C PHE A 546 13.80 53.65 19.45
N ASN A 547 15.13 53.58 19.54
CA ASN A 547 15.81 53.57 20.83
C ASN A 547 15.69 54.92 21.56
N ALA A 548 14.85 55.00 22.58
CA ALA A 548 14.60 56.22 23.37
C ALA A 548 15.85 56.81 24.08
N ALA A 549 16.99 56.09 24.11
CA ALA A 549 18.26 56.63 24.60
C ALA A 549 19.06 57.37 23.50
N ALA A 550 18.71 57.22 22.23
CA ALA A 550 19.41 57.80 21.07
C ALA A 550 18.87 59.18 20.65
N GLY A 551 17.59 59.47 20.90
CA GLY A 551 16.98 60.77 20.60
C GLY A 551 15.47 60.81 20.85
N ASN A 552 14.79 61.74 20.18
CA ASN A 552 13.34 61.84 20.14
C ASN A 552 12.84 62.09 18.71
N VAL A 553 11.55 61.87 18.51
CA VAL A 553 10.80 62.12 17.28
C VAL A 553 9.49 62.81 17.65
N THR A 554 8.96 63.65 16.77
CA THR A 554 7.59 64.14 16.78
C THR A 554 7.06 64.01 15.35
N LEU A 555 5.84 63.50 15.22
CA LEU A 555 5.11 63.35 13.96
C LEU A 555 4.07 64.46 13.82
N GLU A 556 4.03 65.08 12.65
CA GLU A 556 3.00 66.01 12.21
C GLU A 556 2.48 65.52 10.85
N LEU A 557 1.18 65.26 10.71
CA LEU A 557 0.59 64.81 9.45
C LEU A 557 -0.16 65.98 8.79
N TYR A 558 0.21 66.35 7.56
CA TYR A 558 -0.41 67.41 6.77
C TYR A 558 -1.22 66.82 5.61
N ASN A 559 -2.25 67.51 5.13
CA ASN A 559 -3.02 67.10 3.92
C ASN A 559 -2.39 67.64 2.62
N GLU A 560 -2.98 67.30 1.47
CA GLU A 560 -2.61 67.84 0.13
C GLU A 560 -2.49 69.36 0.03
N ASN A 561 -3.22 70.13 0.85
CA ASN A 561 -3.15 71.60 0.86
C ASN A 561 -2.04 72.15 1.78
N MET A 562 -1.24 71.26 2.40
CA MET A 562 -0.27 71.55 3.45
C MET A 562 -0.90 72.13 4.72
N ASP A 563 -2.14 71.75 5.05
CA ASP A 563 -2.75 72.03 6.35
C ASP A 563 -2.50 70.86 7.31
N LEU A 564 -2.11 71.14 8.56
CA LEU A 564 -1.89 70.14 9.61
C LEU A 564 -3.22 69.46 10.00
N VAL A 565 -3.22 68.13 10.02
CA VAL A 565 -4.38 67.26 10.30
C VAL A 565 -4.30 66.64 11.69
N ASP A 566 -3.13 66.06 12.05
CA ASP A 566 -2.88 65.45 13.36
C ASP A 566 -1.40 65.54 13.78
N THR A 567 -1.09 65.32 15.06
CA THR A 567 0.28 65.30 15.59
C THR A 567 0.44 64.46 16.85
N GLY A 568 1.54 63.72 16.96
CA GLY A 568 1.83 62.83 18.09
C GLY A 568 3.33 62.56 18.28
N ASP A 569 3.71 62.18 19.51
CA ASP A 569 5.12 61.95 19.87
C ASP A 569 5.66 60.57 19.41
N LEU A 570 4.77 59.60 19.14
CA LEU A 570 5.13 58.23 18.72
C LEU A 570 4.16 57.61 17.71
N ARG A 571 2.92 58.11 17.61
CA ARG A 571 1.90 57.60 16.70
C ARG A 571 0.91 58.70 16.32
N VAL A 572 0.42 58.68 15.10
CA VAL A 572 -0.73 59.46 14.61
C VAL A 572 -1.72 58.52 13.92
N ASP A 573 -3.03 58.80 14.05
CA ASP A 573 -4.13 57.98 13.54
C ASP A 573 -5.21 58.90 12.94
N VAL A 574 -5.38 58.87 11.61
CA VAL A 574 -6.30 59.77 10.89
C VAL A 574 -7.26 58.98 10.00
N LEU A 575 -8.56 59.14 10.23
CA LEU A 575 -9.59 58.57 9.35
C LEU A 575 -9.56 59.29 7.98
N THR A 576 -9.55 58.52 6.90
CA THR A 576 -9.38 59.03 5.54
C THR A 576 -10.16 58.21 4.50
N ASN A 577 -10.09 58.64 3.23
CA ASN A 577 -10.68 57.94 2.08
C ASN A 577 -9.58 57.55 1.09
N ALA A 578 -9.84 56.53 0.28
CA ALA A 578 -8.94 56.02 -0.76
C ALA A 578 -8.43 57.13 -1.71
N GLY A 579 -7.14 57.13 -2.00
CA GLY A 579 -6.47 58.07 -2.91
C GLY A 579 -6.26 59.48 -2.33
N GLN A 580 -6.53 59.71 -1.05
CA GLN A 580 -6.25 60.99 -0.39
C GLN A 580 -4.78 61.04 0.06
N ALA A 581 -4.03 62.05 -0.39
CA ALA A 581 -2.62 62.19 0.01
C ALA A 581 -2.41 63.06 1.26
N PHE A 582 -1.36 62.71 1.98
CA PHE A 582 -0.85 63.38 3.16
C PHE A 582 0.67 63.56 3.06
N TYR A 583 1.20 64.46 3.88
CA TYR A 583 2.63 64.65 4.07
C TYR A 583 2.97 64.45 5.53
N ILE A 584 3.75 63.41 5.82
CA ILE A 584 4.36 63.19 7.12
C ILE A 584 5.55 64.14 7.23
N HIS A 585 5.46 65.05 8.19
CA HIS A 585 6.55 65.89 8.64
C HIS A 585 7.11 65.26 9.92
N ALA A 586 8.24 64.59 9.80
CA ALA A 586 8.94 63.99 10.93
C ALA A 586 10.08 64.92 11.38
N VAL A 587 10.03 65.33 12.65
CA VAL A 587 11.00 66.27 13.23
C VAL A 587 11.58 65.66 14.51
N GLY A 588 12.90 65.58 14.60
CA GLY A 588 13.52 64.88 15.72
C GLY A 588 14.99 65.19 15.93
N THR A 589 15.55 64.48 16.91
CA THR A 589 17.00 64.41 17.16
C THR A 589 17.57 63.02 16.94
N ASN A 590 16.70 62.01 16.76
CA ASN A 590 17.14 60.67 16.45
C ASN A 590 17.41 60.52 14.95
N ALA A 591 18.50 59.81 14.61
CA ALA A 591 18.95 59.59 13.24
C ALA A 591 18.64 58.17 12.73
N ASP A 592 17.93 57.39 13.54
CA ASP A 592 17.67 55.95 13.42
C ASP A 592 16.25 55.73 14.02
N VAL A 593 15.27 55.60 13.13
CA VAL A 593 13.83 55.52 13.45
C VAL A 593 13.14 54.63 12.42
N ASP A 594 12.44 53.61 12.90
CA ASP A 594 11.63 52.74 12.08
C ASP A 594 10.17 53.24 12.13
N PHE A 595 9.61 53.62 10.98
CA PHE A 595 8.19 53.92 10.87
C PHE A 595 7.44 52.65 10.45
N LEU A 596 6.47 52.23 11.25
CA LEU A 596 5.50 51.19 10.92
C LEU A 596 4.19 51.89 10.53
N MET A 597 3.66 51.58 9.34
CA MET A 597 2.54 52.29 8.73
C MET A 597 1.51 51.32 8.19
N THR A 598 0.24 51.68 8.31
CA THR A 598 -0.87 50.88 7.77
C THR A 598 -2.09 51.75 7.50
N ASN A 599 -2.90 51.34 6.54
CA ASN A 599 -4.19 51.90 6.19
C ASN A 599 -5.29 50.80 6.17
N LEU A 600 -5.03 49.66 6.83
CA LEU A 600 -5.83 48.46 6.64
C LEU A 600 -7.16 48.41 7.44
N VAL A 601 -7.28 49.21 8.52
CA VAL A 601 -8.38 49.11 9.49
C VAL A 601 -9.44 50.22 9.33
N ASP A 602 -10.70 49.85 9.15
CA ASP A 602 -11.88 50.74 9.18
C ASP A 602 -12.86 50.36 10.30
N ILE A 603 -13.71 51.30 10.72
CA ILE A 603 -14.80 51.06 11.70
C ILE A 603 -16.08 51.81 11.32
N ASP A 604 -17.16 51.08 11.08
CA ASP A 604 -18.51 51.63 10.90
C ASP A 604 -19.56 50.89 11.76
N ASN A 605 -20.35 51.67 12.51
CA ASN A 605 -21.51 51.19 13.28
C ASN A 605 -21.29 49.93 14.17
N GLY A 606 -20.06 49.67 14.62
CA GLY A 606 -19.68 48.53 15.47
C GLY A 606 -19.18 47.29 14.73
N PHE A 607 -18.97 47.41 13.41
CA PHE A 607 -18.16 46.53 12.59
C PHE A 607 -16.77 47.13 12.42
N VAL A 608 -15.74 46.36 12.74
CA VAL A 608 -14.34 46.68 12.42
C VAL A 608 -13.93 45.79 11.27
N THR A 609 -13.46 46.38 10.18
CA THR A 609 -12.97 45.66 9.01
C THR A 609 -11.48 45.91 8.85
N VAL A 610 -10.71 44.85 8.68
CA VAL A 610 -9.29 44.86 8.37
C VAL A 610 -9.16 44.24 6.98
N ASN A 611 -8.99 45.07 5.94
CA ASN A 611 -8.68 44.55 4.61
C ASN A 611 -7.17 44.52 4.47
N GLY A 612 -6.60 43.36 4.18
CA GLY A 612 -5.19 43.14 3.83
C GLY A 612 -4.86 43.60 2.41
N THR A 613 -3.89 42.93 1.79
CA THR A 613 -3.18 43.40 0.61
C THR A 613 -3.06 42.30 -0.46
N ASP A 614 -2.18 42.52 -1.45
CA ASP A 614 -1.82 41.50 -2.46
C ASP A 614 -0.49 40.79 -2.07
N ALA A 615 -0.09 40.84 -0.79
CA ALA A 615 1.09 40.20 -0.22
C ALA A 615 0.80 39.70 1.20
N ASP A 616 1.53 38.67 1.64
CA ASP A 616 1.35 37.96 2.92
C ASP A 616 1.06 38.88 4.13
N ASP A 617 -0.20 38.87 4.57
CA ASP A 617 -0.73 39.63 5.70
C ASP A 617 -0.82 38.76 6.97
N ALA A 618 -0.36 39.29 8.09
CA ALA A 618 -0.45 38.65 9.40
C ALA A 618 -1.45 39.36 10.31
N PHE A 619 -2.55 38.69 10.64
CA PHE A 619 -3.60 39.16 11.54
C PHE A 619 -3.52 38.47 12.91
N GLU A 620 -3.72 39.22 13.99
CA GLU A 620 -3.99 38.65 15.31
C GLU A 620 -5.25 39.27 15.93
N PHE A 621 -5.99 38.50 16.71
CA PHE A 621 -7.14 38.97 17.50
C PHE A 621 -7.08 38.42 18.92
N PHE A 622 -7.38 39.25 19.92
CA PHE A 622 -7.32 38.89 21.34
C PHE A 622 -8.53 39.43 22.12
N VAL A 623 -9.22 38.54 22.85
CA VAL A 623 -10.26 38.91 23.81
C VAL A 623 -9.65 39.16 25.20
N ASN A 624 -9.73 40.40 25.70
CA ASN A 624 -9.14 40.85 26.98
C ASN A 624 -10.17 41.65 27.82
N GLU A 625 -9.80 42.78 28.45
CA GLU A 625 -10.76 43.75 29.06
C GLU A 625 -11.51 44.58 27.99
N GLY A 626 -11.71 44.01 26.80
CA GLY A 626 -12.08 44.64 25.53
C GLY A 626 -11.56 43.77 24.38
N TYR A 627 -11.45 44.34 23.18
CA TYR A 627 -10.90 43.63 22.02
C TYR A 627 -9.60 44.29 21.57
N TYR A 628 -8.60 43.48 21.22
CA TYR A 628 -7.34 43.96 20.65
C TYR A 628 -7.05 43.17 19.37
N LEU A 629 -6.65 43.85 18.30
CA LEU A 629 -6.22 43.20 17.07
C LEU A 629 -4.88 43.76 16.60
N THR A 630 -4.14 42.98 15.84
CA THR A 630 -2.97 43.44 15.09
C THR A 630 -3.14 43.11 13.61
N VAL A 631 -2.54 43.93 12.77
CA VAL A 631 -2.32 43.64 11.35
C VAL A 631 -0.90 44.06 10.99
N ASN A 632 -0.09 43.13 10.47
CA ASN A 632 1.33 43.31 10.19
C ASN A 632 2.11 43.97 11.34
N GLY A 633 1.78 43.56 12.58
CA GLY A 633 2.36 44.08 13.82
C GLY A 633 1.84 45.44 14.31
N VAL A 634 0.94 46.11 13.57
CA VAL A 634 0.28 47.35 14.04
C VAL A 634 -0.97 47.01 14.84
N GLY A 635 -0.95 47.31 16.13
CA GLY A 635 -2.05 47.01 17.05
C GLY A 635 -3.12 48.10 17.19
N TYR A 636 -4.36 47.68 17.42
CA TYR A 636 -5.55 48.50 17.68
C TYR A 636 -6.36 47.91 18.83
N GLY A 637 -6.89 48.76 19.72
CA GLY A 637 -7.71 48.33 20.85
C GLY A 637 -9.08 49.02 20.86
N PHE A 638 -10.13 48.23 21.09
CA PHE A 638 -11.54 48.65 21.05
C PHE A 638 -12.25 48.31 22.36
N ASP A 639 -13.12 49.21 22.84
CA ASP A 639 -13.99 48.92 23.99
C ASP A 639 -15.10 47.95 23.57
N ALA A 640 -15.53 47.06 24.45
CA ALA A 640 -16.61 46.09 24.16
C ALA A 640 -17.98 46.74 23.86
N ASN A 641 -18.14 48.04 24.12
CA ASN A 641 -19.32 48.84 23.74
C ASN A 641 -19.18 49.55 22.38
N GLU A 642 -17.99 49.51 21.77
CA GLU A 642 -17.63 50.22 20.53
C GLU A 642 -17.71 49.32 19.30
N ALA A 643 -17.21 48.08 19.42
CA ALA A 643 -17.23 47.07 18.37
C ALA A 643 -17.67 45.71 18.92
N SER A 644 -18.28 44.88 18.06
CA SER A 644 -18.66 43.48 18.37
C SER A 644 -18.60 42.55 17.17
N ASN A 645 -18.34 43.08 15.97
CA ASN A 645 -18.16 42.31 14.75
C ASN A 645 -16.80 42.72 14.16
N PHE A 646 -15.95 41.74 13.90
CA PHE A 646 -14.61 41.91 13.36
C PHE A 646 -14.52 41.11 12.06
N VAL A 647 -14.04 41.73 11.00
CA VAL A 647 -13.85 41.08 9.69
C VAL A 647 -12.41 41.31 9.27
N PHE A 648 -11.69 40.23 9.03
CA PHE A 648 -10.36 40.23 8.40
C PHE A 648 -10.54 39.69 6.98
N GLU A 649 -10.11 40.44 5.98
CA GLU A 649 -9.96 39.97 4.61
C GLU A 649 -8.45 39.89 4.37
N GLY A 650 -7.89 38.73 4.03
CA GLY A 650 -6.48 38.61 3.64
C GLY A 650 -6.24 39.30 2.32
N GLY A 651 -6.48 38.58 1.22
CA GLY A 651 -6.57 39.17 -0.11
C GLY A 651 -5.98 38.24 -1.15
N ALA A 652 -4.74 38.52 -1.54
CA ALA A 652 -3.89 37.61 -2.27
C ALA A 652 -2.52 37.57 -1.60
N GLY A 653 -1.87 36.42 -1.57
CA GLY A 653 -0.67 36.18 -0.76
C GLY A 653 -0.77 34.81 -0.10
N THR A 654 0.02 34.59 0.94
CA THR A 654 -0.20 33.53 1.93
C THR A 654 -0.47 34.18 3.29
N ASP A 655 -1.74 34.36 3.62
CA ASP A 655 -2.18 35.16 4.76
C ASP A 655 -2.40 34.30 6.01
N VAL A 656 -2.00 34.84 7.16
CA VAL A 656 -2.02 34.13 8.45
C VAL A 656 -2.91 34.87 9.45
N ALA A 657 -3.91 34.18 10.01
CA ALA A 657 -4.77 34.73 11.05
C ALA A 657 -4.68 33.93 12.37
N THR A 658 -4.27 34.58 13.46
CA THR A 658 -4.21 33.97 14.80
C THR A 658 -5.24 34.60 15.75
N LEU A 659 -6.28 33.85 16.09
CA LEU A 659 -7.35 34.29 16.99
C LEU A 659 -7.16 33.69 18.39
N TYR A 660 -7.27 34.53 19.42
CA TYR A 660 -7.26 34.16 20.84
C TYR A 660 -8.61 34.55 21.46
N ASP A 661 -9.42 33.54 21.79
CA ASP A 661 -10.78 33.73 22.30
C ASP A 661 -10.84 33.99 23.82
N GLY A 662 -12.05 34.04 24.36
CA GLY A 662 -12.32 34.44 25.74
C GLY A 662 -12.33 33.28 26.76
N ALA A 663 -12.87 33.55 27.94
CA ALA A 663 -13.17 32.52 28.94
C ALA A 663 -14.65 32.03 28.85
N ALA A 664 -15.25 32.14 27.66
CA ALA A 664 -16.65 31.85 27.37
C ALA A 664 -16.73 30.59 26.48
N ASN A 665 -17.93 30.01 26.33
CA ASN A 665 -18.13 28.91 25.40
C ASN A 665 -18.27 29.45 23.97
N ASP A 666 -17.25 29.24 23.16
CA ASP A 666 -17.14 29.80 21.81
C ASP A 666 -17.15 28.70 20.73
N VAL A 667 -17.46 29.08 19.48
CA VAL A 667 -17.52 28.15 18.33
C VAL A 667 -16.67 28.68 17.19
N ALA A 668 -15.67 27.91 16.77
CA ALA A 668 -14.85 28.17 15.59
C ALA A 668 -15.34 27.31 14.42
N THR A 669 -15.75 27.93 13.33
CA THR A 669 -16.18 27.25 12.09
C THR A 669 -15.20 27.60 10.97
N PHE A 670 -14.47 26.60 10.48
CA PHE A 670 -13.48 26.71 9.44
C PHE A 670 -14.04 26.20 8.10
N ARG A 671 -13.77 26.93 7.03
CA ARG A 671 -14.00 26.56 5.63
C ARG A 671 -12.82 27.09 4.83
N VAL A 672 -12.47 26.46 3.72
CA VAL A 672 -11.43 26.98 2.82
C VAL A 672 -11.79 28.42 2.40
N GLY A 673 -10.88 29.37 2.66
CA GLY A 673 -11.07 30.79 2.41
C GLY A 673 -12.10 31.51 3.31
N ASN A 674 -12.68 30.87 4.35
CA ASN A 674 -13.58 31.52 5.30
C ASN A 674 -13.61 30.83 6.68
N THR A 675 -13.10 31.51 7.72
CA THR A 675 -13.23 31.09 9.12
C THR A 675 -14.13 32.05 9.91
N ILE A 676 -14.96 31.52 10.81
CA ILE A 676 -15.85 32.28 11.69
C ILE A 676 -15.66 31.82 13.13
N LEU A 677 -15.21 32.72 14.01
CA LEU A 677 -15.19 32.52 15.47
C LEU A 677 -16.37 33.29 16.09
N SER A 678 -17.31 32.57 16.70
CA SER A 678 -18.54 33.14 17.26
C SER A 678 -18.64 32.91 18.77
N SER A 679 -18.89 34.00 19.49
CA SER A 679 -19.29 34.00 20.90
C SER A 679 -20.71 34.57 21.07
N ASN A 680 -21.15 34.78 22.31
CA ASN A 680 -22.35 35.57 22.61
C ASN A 680 -22.08 37.09 22.56
N ASP A 681 -20.84 37.52 22.79
CA ASP A 681 -20.46 38.93 22.97
C ASP A 681 -19.72 39.52 21.75
N TYR A 682 -19.18 38.67 20.87
CA TYR A 682 -18.48 39.07 19.65
C TYR A 682 -18.59 38.01 18.53
N LEU A 683 -18.31 38.45 17.30
CA LEU A 683 -18.18 37.63 16.09
C LEU A 683 -16.91 38.07 15.35
N VAL A 684 -16.03 37.13 15.03
CA VAL A 684 -14.88 37.34 14.12
C VAL A 684 -15.11 36.53 12.85
N THR A 685 -14.92 37.16 11.70
CA THR A 685 -14.84 36.51 10.39
C THR A 685 -13.44 36.75 9.82
N VAL A 686 -12.83 35.71 9.27
CA VAL A 686 -11.60 35.77 8.50
C VAL A 686 -11.92 35.24 7.10
N ASN A 687 -11.61 35.99 6.06
CA ASN A 687 -11.84 35.65 4.66
C ASN A 687 -10.51 35.64 3.93
N SER A 688 -10.34 34.73 2.97
CA SER A 688 -9.15 34.63 2.11
C SER A 688 -7.85 34.63 2.91
N ALA A 689 -7.75 33.72 3.88
CA ALA A 689 -6.50 33.43 4.57
C ALA A 689 -6.28 31.92 4.58
N GLU A 690 -5.08 31.51 4.17
CA GLU A 690 -4.66 30.12 4.00
C GLU A 690 -4.42 29.47 5.37
N ASP A 691 -3.81 30.21 6.30
CA ASP A 691 -3.31 29.70 7.58
C ASP A 691 -4.09 30.33 8.76
N VAL A 692 -5.05 29.59 9.36
CA VAL A 692 -5.89 30.10 10.47
C VAL A 692 -5.72 29.29 11.77
N TYR A 693 -5.29 29.97 12.83
CA TYR A 693 -4.99 29.41 14.14
C TYR A 693 -5.95 29.99 15.19
N VAL A 694 -6.82 29.16 15.79
CA VAL A 694 -7.74 29.59 16.87
C VAL A 694 -7.32 28.97 18.19
N ASN A 695 -7.15 29.79 19.23
CA ASN A 695 -6.62 29.42 20.53
C ASN A 695 -7.64 29.73 21.64
N SER A 696 -8.04 28.72 22.38
CA SER A 696 -9.00 28.85 23.50
C SER A 696 -8.39 29.59 24.70
N GLY A 697 -9.06 30.65 25.14
CA GLY A 697 -8.88 31.30 26.44
C GLY A 697 -9.55 30.52 27.60
N GLY A 698 -10.34 29.51 27.25
CA GLY A 698 -10.91 28.49 28.13
C GLY A 698 -12.42 28.51 28.20
N GLY A 699 -13.07 27.44 27.76
CA GLY A 699 -14.53 27.28 27.85
C GLY A 699 -14.95 25.83 27.75
N TYR A 700 -16.08 25.60 27.08
CA TYR A 700 -16.42 24.31 26.48
C TYR A 700 -16.64 24.59 24.99
N ASP A 701 -15.53 24.69 24.28
CA ASP A 701 -15.48 25.28 22.95
C ASP A 701 -15.57 24.20 21.88
N HIS A 702 -16.09 24.57 20.71
CA HIS A 702 -16.40 23.62 19.63
C HIS A 702 -15.81 24.09 18.31
N ALA A 703 -14.99 23.24 17.69
CA ALA A 703 -14.49 23.43 16.34
C ALA A 703 -15.39 22.71 15.34
N VAL A 704 -15.65 23.33 14.20
CA VAL A 704 -16.35 22.74 13.05
C VAL A 704 -15.49 22.98 11.82
N PHE A 705 -15.05 21.92 11.16
CA PHE A 705 -14.23 21.98 9.96
C PHE A 705 -15.03 21.50 8.75
N HIS A 706 -14.77 22.13 7.60
CA HIS A 706 -15.29 21.78 6.29
C HIS A 706 -14.15 21.69 5.29
N ASP A 707 -14.24 20.70 4.42
CA ASP A 707 -13.29 20.30 3.38
C ASP A 707 -13.10 21.30 2.25
N SER A 708 -12.10 20.99 1.44
CA SER A 708 -11.84 21.54 0.11
C SER A 708 -12.62 20.76 -0.97
N ALA A 709 -12.03 20.61 -2.16
CA ALA A 709 -12.51 19.67 -3.18
C ALA A 709 -11.41 18.69 -3.63
N GLY A 710 -10.28 18.70 -2.92
CA GLY A 710 -9.14 17.80 -3.09
C GLY A 710 -8.85 17.08 -1.77
N ASP A 711 -7.72 16.38 -1.71
CA ASP A 711 -7.44 15.45 -0.63
C ASP A 711 -6.95 16.17 0.65
N ASP A 712 -7.80 16.18 1.68
CA ASP A 712 -7.54 16.84 2.95
C ASP A 712 -7.10 15.85 4.05
N LYS A 713 -6.46 16.41 5.10
CA LYS A 713 -5.97 15.68 6.25
C LYS A 713 -6.36 16.31 7.58
N TYR A 714 -7.15 15.57 8.34
CA TYR A 714 -7.50 15.88 9.73
C TYR A 714 -6.59 15.19 10.74
N ILE A 715 -6.22 15.90 11.80
CA ILE A 715 -5.52 15.34 12.96
C ILE A 715 -6.17 15.83 14.25
N GLY A 716 -6.65 14.89 15.08
CA GLY A 716 -7.26 15.15 16.39
C GLY A 716 -6.40 14.68 17.56
N TRP A 717 -6.29 15.53 18.58
CA TRP A 717 -5.75 15.23 19.91
C TRP A 717 -6.75 15.67 20.99
N SER A 718 -6.54 15.25 22.23
CA SER A 718 -7.41 15.64 23.35
C SER A 718 -7.49 17.14 23.67
N ASP A 719 -6.49 17.90 23.24
CA ASP A 719 -6.34 19.34 23.52
C ASP A 719 -6.30 20.22 22.27
N ARG A 720 -6.32 19.66 21.06
CA ARG A 720 -6.29 20.44 19.80
C ARG A 720 -6.72 19.62 18.58
N ALA A 721 -7.07 20.31 17.51
CA ALA A 721 -7.33 19.77 16.19
C ALA A 721 -6.53 20.53 15.13
N SER A 722 -6.20 19.88 14.03
CA SER A 722 -5.56 20.46 12.85
C SER A 722 -6.21 19.87 11.60
N TYR A 723 -6.58 20.70 10.64
CA TYR A 723 -7.14 20.29 9.36
C TYR A 723 -6.47 21.04 8.22
N ARG A 724 -5.99 20.34 7.20
CA ARG A 724 -5.18 20.93 6.13
C ARG A 724 -5.42 20.22 4.80
N GLY A 725 -5.21 20.94 3.71
CA GLY A 725 -5.25 20.40 2.35
C GLY A 725 -4.40 21.28 1.43
N GLU A 726 -4.64 21.21 0.13
CA GLU A 726 -4.00 22.11 -0.83
C GLU A 726 -4.42 23.57 -0.56
N GLY A 727 -3.43 24.45 -0.29
CA GLY A 727 -3.68 25.87 -0.10
C GLY A 727 -4.38 26.27 1.20
N PHE A 728 -4.51 25.40 2.22
CA PHE A 728 -5.00 25.83 3.53
C PHE A 728 -4.53 24.97 4.71
N ARG A 729 -4.51 25.59 5.90
CA ARG A 729 -4.35 24.93 7.19
C ARG A 729 -5.14 25.65 8.28
N HIS A 730 -5.90 24.88 9.02
CA HIS A 730 -6.77 25.32 10.10
C HIS A 730 -6.44 24.58 11.39
N ASP A 731 -5.90 25.26 12.39
CA ASP A 731 -5.53 24.69 13.69
C ASP A 731 -6.44 25.26 14.79
N ALA A 732 -7.03 24.41 15.63
CA ALA A 732 -7.84 24.80 16.79
C ALA A 732 -7.23 24.24 18.08
N VAL A 733 -6.65 25.10 18.93
CA VAL A 733 -5.89 24.75 20.13
C VAL A 733 -6.69 25.06 21.40
N GLY A 734 -6.76 24.12 22.32
CA GLY A 734 -7.62 24.15 23.51
C GLY A 734 -9.08 23.72 23.25
N TYR A 735 -9.41 23.42 21.99
CA TYR A 735 -10.73 22.98 21.56
C TYR A 735 -10.87 21.46 21.69
N SER A 736 -11.38 20.99 22.83
CA SER A 736 -11.55 19.55 23.09
C SER A 736 -12.69 18.88 22.31
N ASN A 737 -13.57 19.64 21.64
CA ASN A 737 -14.62 19.09 20.80
C ASN A 737 -14.48 19.55 19.34
N ALA A 738 -14.42 18.62 18.39
CA ALA A 738 -14.39 18.93 16.96
C ALA A 738 -15.43 18.12 16.17
N VAL A 739 -15.99 18.74 15.13
CA VAL A 739 -16.78 18.08 14.09
C VAL A 739 -16.13 18.38 12.75
N VAL A 740 -15.96 17.37 11.89
CA VAL A 740 -15.33 17.52 10.57
C VAL A 740 -16.28 16.97 9.53
N HIS A 741 -16.37 17.67 8.40
CA HIS A 741 -17.25 17.35 7.30
C HIS A 741 -16.42 17.31 6.02
N SER A 742 -16.46 16.17 5.33
CA SER A 742 -16.13 16.05 3.92
C SER A 742 -17.41 15.99 3.07
N ASP A 743 -17.37 16.62 1.90
CA ASP A 743 -18.33 16.56 0.80
C ASP A 743 -17.64 16.10 -0.52
N SER A 744 -16.31 16.25 -0.68
CA SER A 744 -15.52 15.69 -1.81
C SER A 744 -13.98 15.73 -1.63
N GLY A 745 -13.31 14.59 -1.86
CA GLY A 745 -11.85 14.42 -1.86
C GLY A 745 -11.51 12.94 -1.65
N TYR A 746 -10.23 12.60 -1.42
CA TYR A 746 -9.84 11.40 -0.68
C TYR A 746 -9.29 11.83 0.69
N ASP A 747 -10.17 11.85 1.70
CA ASP A 747 -9.89 12.50 2.97
C ASP A 747 -9.39 11.54 4.05
N SER A 748 -8.39 11.99 4.81
CA SER A 748 -7.72 11.18 5.83
C SER A 748 -7.79 11.78 7.24
N ALA A 749 -8.17 10.99 8.24
CA ALA A 749 -8.22 11.42 9.64
C ALA A 749 -7.27 10.61 10.53
N THR A 750 -6.43 11.29 11.32
CA THR A 750 -5.55 10.67 12.32
C THR A 750 -5.93 11.11 13.73
N PHE A 751 -6.06 10.16 14.66
CA PHE A 751 -6.37 10.44 16.06
C PHE A 751 -5.29 9.92 17.00
N TYR A 752 -4.98 10.71 18.02
CA TYR A 752 -4.04 10.36 19.08
C TYR A 752 -4.74 10.36 20.44
N ASP A 753 -4.46 9.33 21.23
CA ASP A 753 -5.05 9.06 22.54
C ASP A 753 -4.49 9.91 23.69
N THR A 754 -4.90 9.57 24.91
CA THR A 754 -4.29 10.01 26.16
C THR A 754 -3.91 8.80 27.00
N ALA A 755 -3.33 9.01 28.19
CA ALA A 755 -3.15 7.91 29.15
C ALA A 755 -4.45 7.48 29.87
N GLY A 756 -5.62 7.89 29.36
CA GLY A 756 -6.97 7.61 29.86
C GLY A 756 -7.56 6.34 29.25
N ASP A 757 -8.87 6.14 29.40
CA ASP A 757 -9.61 5.08 28.70
C ASP A 757 -10.44 5.74 27.58
N GLU A 758 -10.02 5.53 26.34
CA GLU A 758 -10.57 6.12 25.14
C GLU A 758 -11.43 5.12 24.35
N TRP A 759 -12.32 5.65 23.50
CA TRP A 759 -13.21 4.87 22.66
C TRP A 759 -13.18 5.36 21.20
N TYR A 760 -13.27 4.40 20.29
CA TYR A 760 -13.36 4.62 18.85
C TYR A 760 -14.62 3.92 18.31
N ILE A 761 -15.41 4.61 17.47
CA ILE A 761 -16.56 4.03 16.77
C ILE A 761 -16.52 4.46 15.30
N GLY A 762 -16.32 3.50 14.40
CA GLY A 762 -16.29 3.69 12.96
C GLY A 762 -17.49 3.08 12.24
N TRP A 763 -18.02 3.85 11.30
CA TRP A 763 -18.94 3.48 10.22
C TRP A 763 -18.27 3.84 8.89
N HIS A 764 -18.87 3.44 7.77
CA HIS A 764 -18.38 3.84 6.44
C HIS A 764 -18.45 5.36 6.17
N ASP A 765 -19.46 6.07 6.71
CA ASP A 765 -19.68 7.50 6.51
C ASP A 765 -19.21 8.37 7.69
N ARG A 766 -18.64 7.77 8.73
CA ARG A 766 -18.45 8.46 10.01
C ARG A 766 -17.48 7.76 10.94
N VAL A 767 -16.63 8.55 11.58
CA VAL A 767 -15.86 8.11 12.74
C VAL A 767 -16.07 9.04 13.91
N ARG A 768 -16.24 8.44 15.10
CA ARG A 768 -16.17 9.15 16.36
C ARG A 768 -15.05 8.60 17.22
N PHE A 769 -14.24 9.50 17.75
CA PHE A 769 -13.15 9.18 18.66
C PHE A 769 -13.21 10.11 19.87
N GLY A 770 -13.01 9.59 21.08
CA GLY A 770 -13.04 10.45 22.26
C GLY A 770 -12.73 9.72 23.56
N GLY A 771 -12.64 10.51 24.62
CA GLY A 771 -12.23 10.06 25.94
C GLY A 771 -12.81 10.93 27.05
N SER A 772 -12.12 10.99 28.19
CA SER A 772 -12.56 11.81 29.32
C SER A 772 -12.33 13.32 29.09
N GLY A 773 -13.30 13.97 28.46
CA GLY A 773 -13.34 15.43 28.31
C GLY A 773 -13.08 15.96 26.90
N PHE A 774 -12.88 15.09 25.91
CA PHE A 774 -12.68 15.46 24.51
C PHE A 774 -13.42 14.50 23.56
N HIS A 775 -13.77 14.96 22.36
CA HIS A 775 -14.52 14.21 21.36
C HIS A 775 -14.40 14.78 19.95
N HIS A 776 -14.09 13.92 18.98
CA HIS A 776 -14.04 14.23 17.55
C HIS A 776 -15.12 13.44 16.80
N ASP A 777 -15.79 14.09 15.85
CA ASP A 777 -16.86 13.53 15.00
C ASP A 777 -16.57 13.85 13.53
N VAL A 778 -15.86 12.95 12.86
CA VAL A 778 -15.43 13.06 11.46
C VAL A 778 -16.45 12.34 10.56
N ARG A 779 -16.72 12.88 9.37
CA ARG A 779 -17.79 12.39 8.48
C ARG A 779 -17.40 12.43 7.02
N ASN A 780 -17.74 11.35 6.31
CA ASN A 780 -17.43 11.07 4.90
C ASN A 780 -15.92 11.04 4.60
N PHE A 781 -15.11 10.47 5.49
CA PHE A 781 -13.67 10.33 5.25
C PHE A 781 -13.38 8.90 4.81
N GLU A 782 -12.69 8.76 3.68
CA GLU A 782 -12.31 7.49 3.07
C GLU A 782 -11.31 6.72 3.93
N SER A 783 -10.45 7.42 4.69
CA SER A 783 -9.42 6.77 5.52
C SER A 783 -9.33 7.35 6.92
N THR A 784 -9.36 6.50 7.94
CA THR A 784 -9.11 6.94 9.31
C THR A 784 -8.17 6.01 10.08
N LEU A 785 -7.40 6.59 11.01
CA LEU A 785 -6.43 5.92 11.87
C LEU A 785 -6.52 6.46 13.30
N ALA A 786 -6.78 5.62 14.29
CA ALA A 786 -6.58 5.96 15.71
C ALA A 786 -5.41 5.15 16.31
N THR A 787 -4.52 5.82 17.04
CA THR A 787 -3.42 5.16 17.76
C THR A 787 -3.55 5.38 19.26
N SER A 788 -3.49 4.27 20.00
CA SER A 788 -3.45 4.17 21.45
C SER A 788 -2.02 3.89 21.94
N THR A 789 -1.67 4.51 23.06
CA THR A 789 -0.37 4.46 23.76
C THR A 789 -0.53 4.17 25.25
N GLY A 790 -1.77 4.08 25.75
CA GLY A 790 -2.13 3.76 27.13
C GLY A 790 -3.56 3.20 27.25
N GLY A 791 -4.14 3.27 28.45
CA GLY A 791 -5.56 2.99 28.65
C GLY A 791 -6.00 1.52 28.60
N ALA A 792 -7.31 1.35 28.78
CA ALA A 792 -8.07 0.13 28.48
C ALA A 792 -9.00 0.39 27.28
N ASP A 793 -8.41 0.86 26.19
CA ASP A 793 -9.14 1.43 25.05
C ASP A 793 -9.91 0.37 24.26
N ALA A 794 -11.05 0.81 23.69
CA ALA A 794 -11.92 -0.06 22.89
C ALA A 794 -12.38 0.57 21.56
N SER A 795 -12.32 -0.22 20.49
CA SER A 795 -12.83 0.15 19.16
C SER A 795 -14.10 -0.62 18.79
N THR A 796 -14.95 0.00 17.98
CA THR A 796 -16.18 -0.61 17.46
C THR A 796 -16.36 -0.24 15.99
N PHE A 797 -16.57 -1.23 15.15
CA PHE A 797 -16.75 -1.06 13.70
C PHE A 797 -18.13 -1.55 13.26
N TYR A 798 -18.66 -0.88 12.25
CA TYR A 798 -19.87 -1.23 11.52
C TYR A 798 -19.57 -1.23 10.02
N ASP A 799 -20.21 -2.17 9.32
CA ASP A 799 -20.13 -2.42 7.88
C ASP A 799 -21.02 -1.49 7.03
N THR A 800 -21.14 -1.84 5.75
CA THR A 800 -22.07 -1.29 4.76
C THR A 800 -23.19 -2.30 4.43
N ASP A 801 -23.97 -2.06 3.36
CA ASP A 801 -24.85 -3.08 2.75
C ASP A 801 -24.10 -3.91 1.65
N GLY A 802 -22.77 -3.79 1.56
CA GLY A 802 -21.89 -4.42 0.55
C GLY A 802 -20.99 -5.52 1.13
N ASP A 803 -20.01 -6.00 0.37
CA ASP A 803 -19.07 -7.05 0.82
C ASP A 803 -17.90 -6.39 1.59
N ASP A 804 -17.87 -6.54 2.92
CA ASP A 804 -16.91 -5.89 3.81
C ASP A 804 -15.89 -6.86 4.44
N VAL A 805 -14.71 -6.33 4.83
CA VAL A 805 -13.65 -7.13 5.47
C VAL A 805 -13.19 -6.52 6.79
N TYR A 806 -13.23 -7.35 7.83
CA TYR A 806 -12.70 -7.05 9.16
C TYR A 806 -11.41 -7.85 9.42
N VAL A 807 -10.33 -7.17 9.82
CA VAL A 807 -9.05 -7.81 10.18
C VAL A 807 -8.64 -7.38 11.58
N ALA A 808 -8.30 -8.32 12.47
CA ALA A 808 -7.79 -7.99 13.79
C ALA A 808 -6.61 -8.87 14.24
N TRP A 809 -5.67 -8.20 14.91
CA TRP A 809 -4.52 -8.71 15.66
C TRP A 809 -4.73 -8.42 17.15
N ALA A 810 -3.71 -8.67 17.98
CA ALA A 810 -3.77 -8.34 19.41
C ALA A 810 -3.71 -6.83 19.74
N ASP A 811 -3.13 -6.03 18.84
CA ASP A 811 -2.92 -4.59 19.01
C ASP A 811 -3.36 -3.76 17.79
N ARG A 812 -4.08 -4.35 16.84
CA ARG A 812 -4.59 -3.63 15.67
C ARG A 812 -5.90 -4.22 15.17
N ALA A 813 -6.83 -3.39 14.74
CA ALA A 813 -8.03 -3.81 14.02
C ALA A 813 -8.38 -2.82 12.89
N ILE A 814 -8.77 -3.39 11.74
CA ILE A 814 -9.14 -2.68 10.51
C ILE A 814 -10.54 -3.15 10.09
N MET A 815 -11.41 -2.22 9.69
CA MET A 815 -12.64 -2.49 8.94
C MET A 815 -12.60 -1.72 7.63
N ALA A 816 -12.77 -2.39 6.49
CA ALA A 816 -12.70 -1.76 5.18
C ALA A 816 -13.67 -2.38 4.16
N GLY A 817 -14.09 -1.58 3.20
CA GLY A 817 -14.99 -1.94 2.10
C GLY A 817 -14.94 -0.92 0.97
N GLU A 818 -15.97 -0.90 0.10
CA GLU A 818 -16.03 0.05 -1.02
C GLU A 818 -16.10 1.50 -0.50
N GLY A 819 -15.01 2.26 -0.71
CA GLY A 819 -14.93 3.69 -0.39
C GLY A 819 -14.64 4.03 1.08
N TYR A 820 -14.27 3.08 1.94
CA TYR A 820 -13.84 3.42 3.31
C TYR A 820 -12.84 2.42 3.92
N HIS A 821 -11.97 2.93 4.79
CA HIS A 821 -10.96 2.19 5.54
C HIS A 821 -10.76 2.78 6.95
N ASN A 822 -11.10 2.02 7.98
CA ASN A 822 -11.04 2.42 9.38
C ASN A 822 -10.02 1.56 10.16
N ASP A 823 -8.88 2.14 10.58
CA ASP A 823 -7.77 1.47 11.28
C ASP A 823 -7.64 1.94 12.75
N THR A 824 -7.43 1.01 13.66
CA THR A 824 -7.17 1.27 15.08
C THR A 824 -5.96 0.47 15.56
N ARG A 825 -5.04 1.10 16.28
CA ARG A 825 -3.78 0.52 16.76
C ARG A 825 -3.58 0.78 18.26
N GLY A 826 -3.06 -0.19 19.01
CA GLY A 826 -2.94 -0.19 20.47
C GLY A 826 -4.23 -0.55 21.24
N PHE A 827 -5.37 -0.70 20.56
CA PHE A 827 -6.67 -0.95 21.20
C PHE A 827 -6.80 -2.40 21.69
N SER A 828 -6.94 -2.57 23.00
CA SER A 828 -7.01 -3.89 23.65
C SER A 828 -8.34 -4.65 23.44
N GLY A 829 -9.43 -3.94 23.16
CA GLY A 829 -10.75 -4.55 23.00
C GLY A 829 -11.45 -4.07 21.75
N THR A 830 -11.77 -4.97 20.83
CA THR A 830 -12.34 -4.59 19.53
C THR A 830 -13.66 -5.32 19.28
N TYR A 831 -14.60 -4.62 18.64
CA TYR A 831 -15.90 -5.15 18.26
C TYR A 831 -16.16 -4.84 16.77
N ALA A 832 -16.68 -5.80 16.02
CA ALA A 832 -17.14 -5.56 14.65
C ALA A 832 -18.55 -6.13 14.45
N TYR A 833 -19.38 -5.40 13.71
CA TYR A 833 -20.75 -5.77 13.40
C TYR A 833 -20.97 -5.67 11.90
N ALA A 834 -21.32 -6.80 11.29
CA ALA A 834 -21.80 -6.94 9.92
C ALA A 834 -23.34 -7.11 9.89
N THR A 835 -23.94 -6.85 8.74
CA THR A 835 -25.39 -6.72 8.54
C THR A 835 -25.89 -7.41 7.27
N THR A 836 -25.50 -6.95 6.08
CA THR A 836 -25.79 -7.62 4.81
C THR A 836 -24.67 -7.40 3.81
N GLY A 837 -24.07 -8.50 3.38
CA GLY A 837 -22.98 -8.53 2.42
C GLY A 837 -22.62 -9.99 2.13
N TYR A 838 -21.38 -10.22 1.75
CA TYR A 838 -20.69 -11.49 1.97
C TYR A 838 -19.40 -11.21 2.75
N ASP A 839 -19.53 -11.11 4.07
CA ASP A 839 -18.54 -10.41 4.89
C ASP A 839 -17.50 -11.35 5.50
N LEU A 840 -16.24 -10.92 5.51
CA LEU A 840 -15.09 -11.72 5.95
C LEU A 840 -14.43 -11.16 7.21
N VAL A 841 -14.26 -12.02 8.22
CA VAL A 841 -13.38 -11.78 9.37
C VAL A 841 -12.05 -12.50 9.18
N LYS A 842 -10.95 -11.80 9.44
CA LYS A 842 -9.62 -12.37 9.65
C LYS A 842 -9.12 -12.10 11.06
N PHE A 843 -8.72 -13.14 11.77
CA PHE A 843 -8.08 -13.04 13.07
C PHE A 843 -6.66 -13.61 13.06
N TYR A 844 -5.76 -12.88 13.72
CA TYR A 844 -4.39 -13.27 14.00
C TYR A 844 -4.16 -13.17 15.50
N ASP A 845 -3.54 -14.22 16.06
CA ASP A 845 -3.31 -14.38 17.50
C ASP A 845 -2.01 -13.69 17.97
N THR A 846 -1.52 -14.09 19.14
CA THR A 846 -0.17 -13.80 19.63
C THR A 846 0.71 -15.05 19.66
N ALA A 847 1.99 -14.88 19.99
CA ALA A 847 2.88 -15.99 20.32
C ALA A 847 2.69 -16.53 21.77
N GLY A 848 1.46 -16.49 22.29
CA GLY A 848 1.06 -16.90 23.65
C GLY A 848 -0.19 -17.77 23.61
N ASP A 849 -0.64 -18.28 24.76
CA ASP A 849 -1.79 -19.19 24.81
C ASP A 849 -3.11 -18.45 24.47
N ASP A 850 -3.62 -18.63 23.26
CA ASP A 850 -4.79 -17.94 22.71
C ASP A 850 -6.03 -18.85 22.59
N THR A 851 -7.23 -18.26 22.57
CA THR A 851 -8.50 -19.01 22.42
C THR A 851 -9.44 -18.34 21.43
N TYR A 852 -9.84 -19.10 20.41
CA TYR A 852 -10.87 -18.77 19.43
C TYR A 852 -12.17 -19.52 19.70
N VAL A 853 -13.31 -18.84 19.62
CA VAL A 853 -14.66 -19.41 19.75
C VAL A 853 -15.58 -18.86 18.66
N SER A 854 -16.24 -19.74 17.91
CA SER A 854 -17.13 -19.37 16.81
C SER A 854 -18.52 -19.99 16.90
N TRP A 855 -19.52 -19.22 16.46
CA TRP A 855 -20.90 -19.60 16.16
C TRP A 855 -21.19 -19.24 14.69
N SER A 856 -22.43 -19.43 14.23
CA SER A 856 -22.83 -19.04 12.87
C SER A 856 -22.98 -17.53 12.65
N ASP A 857 -23.08 -16.73 13.72
CA ASP A 857 -23.31 -15.29 13.66
C ASP A 857 -22.29 -14.48 14.50
N ARG A 858 -21.25 -15.14 15.02
CA ARG A 858 -20.26 -14.54 15.91
C ARG A 858 -18.94 -15.31 15.94
N ALA A 859 -17.84 -14.59 15.90
CA ALA A 859 -16.49 -15.09 16.17
C ALA A 859 -15.81 -14.24 17.24
N LEU A 860 -15.09 -14.89 18.15
CA LEU A 860 -14.38 -14.25 19.26
C LEU A 860 -12.98 -14.87 19.37
N ILE A 861 -11.94 -14.05 19.34
CA ILE A 861 -10.59 -14.44 19.78
C ILE A 861 -10.21 -13.66 21.05
N THR A 862 -9.56 -14.33 21.99
CA THR A 862 -9.10 -13.78 23.27
C THR A 862 -7.74 -14.32 23.65
N GLY A 863 -6.87 -13.43 24.16
CA GLY A 863 -5.58 -13.78 24.73
C GLY A 863 -5.20 -12.95 25.94
N ASP A 864 -3.92 -12.97 26.28
CA ASP A 864 -3.38 -12.27 27.45
C ASP A 864 -3.36 -10.74 27.24
N GLY A 865 -4.47 -10.09 27.62
CA GLY A 865 -4.62 -8.64 27.59
C GLY A 865 -5.37 -8.07 26.40
N TYR A 866 -5.91 -8.90 25.50
CA TYR A 866 -6.71 -8.44 24.35
C TYR A 866 -7.92 -9.33 24.03
N PHE A 867 -8.90 -8.79 23.31
CA PHE A 867 -9.97 -9.56 22.66
C PHE A 867 -10.51 -8.88 21.39
N ASN A 868 -10.96 -9.68 20.42
CA ASN A 868 -11.64 -9.21 19.20
C ASN A 868 -12.96 -9.98 19.01
N ASP A 869 -14.11 -9.27 18.97
CA ASP A 869 -15.47 -9.83 18.94
C ASP A 869 -16.22 -9.39 17.66
N ALA A 870 -16.23 -10.24 16.64
CA ALA A 870 -16.88 -9.98 15.35
C ALA A 870 -18.24 -10.68 15.27
N ARG A 871 -19.27 -10.03 14.70
CA ARG A 871 -20.66 -10.54 14.66
C ARG A 871 -21.35 -10.21 13.35
N GLY A 872 -22.20 -11.12 12.87
CA GLY A 872 -22.98 -10.96 11.63
C GLY A 872 -22.29 -11.46 10.35
N PHE A 873 -20.96 -11.64 10.37
CA PHE A 873 -20.15 -12.00 9.21
C PHE A 873 -20.40 -13.44 8.71
N ASP A 874 -20.45 -13.63 7.39
CA ASP A 874 -20.63 -14.94 6.74
C ASP A 874 -19.41 -15.87 6.86
N GLN A 875 -18.20 -15.31 6.80
CA GLN A 875 -16.96 -16.09 6.92
C GLN A 875 -16.03 -15.57 8.00
N THR A 876 -15.45 -16.47 8.79
CA THR A 876 -14.28 -16.18 9.63
C THR A 876 -13.10 -17.06 9.26
N ARG A 877 -11.91 -16.47 9.22
CA ARG A 877 -10.62 -17.15 9.12
C ARG A 877 -9.73 -16.72 10.29
N VAL A 878 -9.29 -17.66 11.13
CA VAL A 878 -8.33 -17.39 12.21
C VAL A 878 -7.04 -18.18 12.00
N THR A 879 -5.89 -17.54 12.20
CA THR A 879 -4.56 -18.17 12.05
C THR A 879 -3.76 -18.01 13.33
N ALA A 880 -3.25 -19.13 13.85
CA ALA A 880 -2.36 -19.15 14.99
C ALA A 880 -0.88 -19.00 14.60
N SER A 881 -0.09 -18.36 15.46
CA SER A 881 1.33 -18.03 15.29
C SER A 881 2.23 -18.61 16.40
N GLY A 882 1.63 -19.15 17.46
CA GLY A 882 2.20 -20.21 18.29
C GLY A 882 2.04 -20.00 19.80
N GLY A 883 1.47 -20.98 20.47
CA GLY A 883 1.29 -20.98 21.91
C GLY A 883 0.98 -22.40 22.39
N ASN A 884 -0.16 -22.54 23.07
CA ASN A 884 -0.88 -23.80 23.23
C ASN A 884 -2.36 -23.46 22.98
N ASP A 885 -2.71 -23.38 21.71
CA ASP A 885 -3.85 -22.59 21.26
C ASP A 885 -5.10 -23.44 21.07
N LYS A 886 -6.26 -22.82 21.30
CA LYS A 886 -7.53 -23.54 21.24
C LYS A 886 -8.60 -22.88 20.37
N ALA A 887 -9.08 -23.61 19.37
CA ALA A 887 -10.29 -23.30 18.61
C ALA A 887 -11.51 -24.07 19.13
N VAL A 888 -12.66 -23.40 19.25
CA VAL A 888 -13.95 -23.98 19.66
C VAL A 888 -15.06 -23.59 18.68
N PHE A 889 -15.65 -24.58 18.02
CA PHE A 889 -16.72 -24.38 17.05
C PHE A 889 -18.07 -24.85 17.59
N HIS A 890 -19.09 -24.00 17.43
CA HIS A 890 -20.49 -24.31 17.63
C HIS A 890 -21.24 -24.40 16.31
N ASP A 891 -22.19 -25.33 16.23
CA ASP A 891 -23.10 -25.54 15.11
C ASP A 891 -24.31 -24.58 15.11
N THR A 892 -25.25 -24.82 14.20
CA THR A 892 -26.56 -24.18 14.14
C THR A 892 -27.66 -25.09 14.70
N LEU A 893 -28.91 -24.89 14.25
CA LEU A 893 -30.03 -25.81 14.45
C LEU A 893 -30.39 -26.56 13.14
N GLY A 894 -29.49 -26.49 12.15
CA GLY A 894 -29.60 -27.13 10.83
C GLY A 894 -28.64 -28.31 10.70
N ASP A 895 -28.41 -28.78 9.49
CA ASP A 895 -27.42 -29.84 9.23
C ASP A 895 -26.05 -29.19 8.95
N ASP A 896 -25.07 -29.40 9.82
CA ASP A 896 -23.74 -28.77 9.75
C ASP A 896 -22.61 -29.79 9.48
N ASN A 897 -21.48 -29.32 8.94
CA ASN A 897 -20.33 -30.16 8.61
C ASN A 897 -19.01 -29.58 9.16
N PHE A 898 -18.33 -30.40 9.96
CA PHE A 898 -16.99 -30.15 10.49
C PHE A 898 -15.94 -30.93 9.69
N ILE A 899 -14.81 -30.30 9.38
CA ILE A 899 -13.64 -30.92 8.77
C ILE A 899 -12.41 -30.60 9.62
N GLY A 900 -11.69 -31.62 10.10
CA GLY A 900 -10.43 -31.48 10.83
C GLY A 900 -9.26 -32.10 10.08
N ARG A 901 -8.09 -31.44 10.13
CA ARG A 901 -6.79 -31.85 9.59
C ARG A 901 -5.71 -31.65 10.65
N SER A 902 -4.47 -32.06 10.38
CA SER A 902 -3.35 -31.84 11.30
C SER A 902 -3.00 -30.36 11.52
N ASP A 903 -3.33 -29.48 10.59
CA ASP A 903 -2.96 -28.06 10.57
C ASP A 903 -4.17 -27.10 10.59
N SER A 904 -5.39 -27.62 10.52
CA SER A 904 -6.57 -26.80 10.25
C SER A 904 -7.89 -27.46 10.64
N ALA A 905 -8.91 -26.64 10.87
CA ALA A 905 -10.29 -27.08 11.00
C ALA A 905 -11.28 -26.09 10.37
N THR A 906 -12.37 -26.62 9.80
CA THR A 906 -13.49 -25.84 9.26
C THR A 906 -14.79 -26.33 9.88
N MET A 907 -15.63 -25.41 10.37
CA MET A 907 -17.06 -25.62 10.61
C MET A 907 -17.86 -24.84 9.56
N MET A 908 -18.82 -25.46 8.90
CA MET A 908 -19.64 -24.78 7.89
C MET A 908 -21.05 -25.36 7.78
N GLY A 909 -21.98 -24.50 7.40
CA GLY A 909 -23.39 -24.82 7.28
C GLY A 909 -24.14 -23.89 6.33
N ALA A 910 -25.46 -23.76 6.54
CA ALA A 910 -26.29 -22.91 5.72
C ALA A 910 -26.07 -21.41 6.04
N GLY A 911 -25.21 -20.75 5.26
CA GLY A 911 -24.97 -19.31 5.35
C GLY A 911 -23.90 -18.89 6.37
N TYR A 912 -22.97 -19.78 6.72
CA TYR A 912 -21.78 -19.41 7.48
C TYR A 912 -20.62 -20.39 7.24
N ARG A 913 -19.38 -19.91 7.45
CA ARG A 913 -18.15 -20.71 7.41
C ARG A 913 -17.10 -20.17 8.40
N ASN A 914 -16.61 -21.02 9.28
CA ASN A 914 -15.55 -20.70 10.24
C ASN A 914 -14.34 -21.60 9.99
N ASP A 915 -13.20 -21.03 9.62
CA ASP A 915 -11.92 -21.70 9.37
C ASP A 915 -10.89 -21.31 10.43
N ALA A 916 -10.18 -22.28 11.02
CA ALA A 916 -9.07 -22.06 11.94
C ALA A 916 -7.82 -22.82 11.50
N PHE A 917 -6.66 -22.19 11.60
CA PHE A 917 -5.37 -22.69 11.12
C PHE A 917 -4.30 -22.66 12.21
N ASN A 918 -3.45 -23.69 12.29
CA ASN A 918 -2.29 -23.85 13.17
C ASN A 918 -2.56 -23.94 14.69
N PHE A 919 -3.80 -24.17 15.13
CA PHE A 919 -4.11 -24.36 16.56
C PHE A 919 -3.73 -25.78 17.04
N ASP A 920 -3.25 -25.92 18.28
CA ASP A 920 -2.96 -27.23 18.89
C ASP A 920 -4.24 -28.04 19.18
N THR A 921 -5.32 -27.38 19.57
CA THR A 921 -6.57 -28.02 20.00
C THR A 921 -7.80 -27.48 19.25
N TYR A 922 -8.59 -28.40 18.70
CA TYR A 922 -9.84 -28.10 18.02
C TYR A 922 -11.02 -28.84 18.69
N ASP A 923 -11.93 -28.11 19.32
CA ASP A 923 -13.19 -28.66 19.85
C ASP A 923 -14.36 -28.26 18.93
N ALA A 924 -15.18 -29.22 18.49
CA ALA A 924 -16.46 -28.95 17.83
C ALA A 924 -17.64 -29.49 18.66
N ILE A 925 -18.75 -28.74 18.67
CA ILE A 925 -19.92 -29.04 19.48
C ILE A 925 -21.17 -28.91 18.59
N ALA A 926 -21.80 -30.06 18.31
CA ALA A 926 -23.13 -30.13 17.70
C ALA A 926 -24.25 -30.10 18.76
N THR A 927 -25.44 -29.67 18.35
CA THR A 927 -26.62 -29.47 19.19
C THR A 927 -27.87 -30.12 18.60
N THR A 928 -28.34 -29.69 17.43
CA THR A 928 -29.48 -30.31 16.73
C THR A 928 -29.39 -30.14 15.22
N GLY A 929 -29.14 -31.25 14.53
CA GLY A 929 -29.09 -31.33 13.08
C GLY A 929 -29.13 -32.77 12.59
N TYR A 930 -28.59 -33.01 11.41
CA TYR A 930 -27.93 -34.26 11.07
C TYR A 930 -26.47 -33.96 10.74
N ASP A 931 -25.64 -33.95 11.78
CA ASP A 931 -24.34 -33.29 11.73
C ASP A 931 -23.21 -34.27 11.40
N GLN A 932 -22.28 -33.84 10.55
CA GLN A 932 -21.16 -34.67 10.12
C GLN A 932 -19.79 -34.07 10.52
N ALA A 933 -18.91 -34.90 11.08
CA ALA A 933 -17.50 -34.59 11.23
C ALA A 933 -16.64 -35.46 10.29
N THR A 934 -15.63 -34.87 9.66
CA THR A 934 -14.65 -35.57 8.82
C THR A 934 -13.24 -35.24 9.28
N PHE A 935 -12.45 -36.24 9.61
CA PHE A 935 -11.04 -36.08 9.99
C PHE A 935 -10.11 -36.63 8.91
N TYR A 936 -8.97 -35.97 8.76
CA TYR A 936 -7.82 -36.44 8.00
C TYR A 936 -6.60 -36.48 8.93
N ASP A 937 -5.75 -37.48 8.75
CA ASP A 937 -4.52 -37.70 9.50
C ASP A 937 -3.39 -36.73 9.13
N SER A 938 -2.31 -36.82 9.90
CA SER A 938 -0.98 -36.36 9.50
C SER A 938 -0.26 -37.45 8.70
N ALA A 939 1.02 -37.26 8.38
CA ALA A 939 1.88 -38.34 7.86
C ALA A 939 2.59 -39.14 8.97
N GLY A 940 2.18 -38.94 10.24
CA GLY A 940 2.73 -39.59 11.43
C GLY A 940 1.87 -40.75 11.93
N ASP A 941 2.16 -41.28 13.12
CA ASP A 941 1.32 -42.31 13.74
C ASP A 941 0.12 -41.66 14.47
N ASP A 942 -1.08 -41.76 13.90
CA ASP A 942 -2.29 -41.11 14.40
C ASP A 942 -3.27 -42.04 15.15
N LEU A 943 -4.03 -41.46 16.09
CA LEU A 943 -5.01 -42.18 16.91
C LEU A 943 -6.41 -41.59 16.77
N TYR A 944 -7.37 -42.45 16.43
CA TYR A 944 -8.79 -42.12 16.36
C TYR A 944 -9.61 -42.91 17.40
N ILE A 945 -10.53 -42.24 18.09
CA ILE A 945 -11.52 -42.88 18.96
C ILE A 945 -12.93 -42.37 18.65
N GLY A 946 -13.84 -43.28 18.32
CA GLY A 946 -15.27 -42.99 18.10
C GLY A 946 -16.16 -43.61 19.17
N TYR A 947 -16.86 -42.77 19.94
CA TYR A 947 -17.99 -43.13 20.81
C TYR A 947 -19.31 -42.76 20.13
N TYR A 948 -20.45 -43.14 20.73
CA TYR A 948 -21.78 -42.82 20.21
C TYR A 948 -22.16 -41.32 20.27
N ASN A 949 -21.42 -40.49 21.02
CA ASN A 949 -21.72 -39.06 21.21
C ASN A 949 -20.46 -38.16 21.20
N GLN A 950 -19.29 -38.72 20.90
CA GLN A 950 -18.02 -38.00 20.87
C GLN A 950 -17.05 -38.77 19.98
N ALA A 951 -16.32 -38.07 19.11
CA ALA A 951 -15.16 -38.65 18.44
C ALA A 951 -13.92 -37.76 18.65
N LYS A 952 -12.74 -38.36 18.53
CA LYS A 952 -11.45 -37.73 18.77
C LYS A 952 -10.43 -38.23 17.76
N MET A 953 -9.56 -37.34 17.32
CA MET A 953 -8.40 -37.70 16.50
C MET A 953 -7.20 -36.84 16.90
N TRP A 954 -6.02 -37.44 17.06
CA TRP A 954 -4.81 -36.71 17.45
C TRP A 954 -3.53 -37.44 17.04
N GLY A 955 -2.48 -36.64 16.85
CA GLY A 955 -1.14 -37.06 16.47
C GLY A 955 -0.05 -36.19 17.11
N GLU A 956 1.04 -35.98 16.39
CA GLU A 956 2.06 -35.00 16.75
C GLU A 956 1.58 -33.59 16.35
N GLY A 957 1.50 -32.68 17.32
CA GLY A 957 1.19 -31.27 17.10
C GLY A 957 -0.30 -30.89 17.00
N TYR A 958 -1.24 -31.83 17.09
CA TYR A 958 -2.67 -31.51 16.96
C TYR A 958 -3.61 -32.46 17.72
N TYR A 959 -4.76 -31.95 18.17
CA TYR A 959 -5.78 -32.71 18.90
C TYR A 959 -7.21 -32.22 18.61
N HIS A 960 -8.02 -33.06 17.95
CA HIS A 960 -9.45 -32.80 17.71
C HIS A 960 -10.37 -33.52 18.70
N THR A 961 -11.46 -32.86 19.09
CA THR A 961 -12.62 -33.49 19.75
C THR A 961 -13.92 -32.95 19.19
N VAL A 962 -14.77 -33.82 18.63
CA VAL A 962 -16.12 -33.47 18.16
C VAL A 962 -17.17 -34.10 19.08
N ASN A 963 -18.23 -33.36 19.40
CA ASN A 963 -19.25 -33.76 20.37
C ASN A 963 -20.64 -33.71 19.75
N SER A 964 -21.46 -34.74 20.02
CA SER A 964 -22.86 -34.89 19.58
C SER A 964 -23.14 -35.06 18.08
N PHE A 965 -22.12 -35.13 17.22
CA PHE A 965 -22.30 -35.35 15.78
C PHE A 965 -22.92 -36.73 15.48
N ASP A 966 -23.96 -36.76 14.64
CA ASP A 966 -24.63 -38.00 14.20
C ASP A 966 -23.71 -38.90 13.37
N ARG A 967 -22.82 -38.30 12.58
CA ARG A 967 -21.88 -39.02 11.72
C ARG A 967 -20.46 -38.51 11.91
N THR A 968 -19.52 -39.42 12.05
CA THR A 968 -18.08 -39.11 11.99
C THR A 968 -17.39 -40.01 10.97
N ILE A 969 -16.42 -39.44 10.26
CA ILE A 969 -15.56 -40.13 9.30
C ILE A 969 -14.12 -39.80 9.67
N ALA A 970 -13.22 -40.77 9.66
CA ALA A 970 -11.78 -40.54 9.73
C ALA A 970 -11.08 -41.24 8.56
N PHE A 971 -10.14 -40.54 7.94
CA PHE A 971 -9.24 -41.06 6.90
C PHE A 971 -7.81 -41.16 7.44
N SER A 972 -7.13 -42.24 7.09
CA SER A 972 -5.70 -42.47 7.27
C SER A 972 -5.05 -42.69 5.90
N THR A 973 -3.84 -42.17 5.71
CA THR A 973 -3.13 -42.04 4.44
C THR A 973 -1.67 -42.49 4.54
N GLU A 974 -0.92 -42.04 5.56
CA GLU A 974 0.47 -42.43 5.82
C GLU A 974 0.74 -42.49 7.34
N GLY A 975 1.14 -43.66 7.85
CA GLY A 975 1.37 -43.84 9.28
C GLY A 975 1.10 -45.27 9.75
N TYR A 976 1.24 -45.53 11.05
CA TYR A 976 0.70 -46.73 11.70
C TYR A 976 -0.53 -46.39 12.56
N ASP A 977 -1.60 -46.01 11.88
CA ASP A 977 -2.75 -45.39 12.53
C ASP A 977 -3.69 -46.42 13.15
N GLN A 978 -4.31 -46.02 14.27
CA GLN A 978 -5.17 -46.92 15.03
C GLN A 978 -6.52 -46.28 15.40
N ALA A 979 -7.59 -46.97 15.04
CA ALA A 979 -8.97 -46.62 15.39
C ALA A 979 -9.49 -47.46 16.56
N THR A 980 -10.23 -46.85 17.50
CA THR A 980 -11.01 -47.56 18.52
C THR A 980 -12.47 -47.12 18.50
N LEU A 981 -13.39 -48.05 18.31
CA LEU A 981 -14.83 -47.81 18.18
C LEU A 981 -15.60 -48.41 19.35
N TYR A 982 -16.53 -47.66 19.92
CA TYR A 982 -17.38 -48.07 21.04
C TYR A 982 -18.87 -48.10 20.66
N ASP A 983 -19.60 -49.03 21.27
CA ASP A 983 -21.06 -49.17 21.16
C ASP A 983 -21.85 -48.06 21.90
N ALA A 984 -23.16 -48.04 21.66
CA ALA A 984 -24.14 -47.37 22.50
C ALA A 984 -24.94 -48.42 23.30
N ALA A 985 -25.91 -47.96 24.10
CA ALA A 985 -26.91 -48.85 24.66
C ALA A 985 -27.97 -49.19 23.59
N GLY A 986 -27.89 -50.37 22.97
CA GLY A 986 -28.76 -50.69 21.85
C GLY A 986 -28.61 -52.11 21.29
N ASN A 987 -28.79 -52.21 19.97
CA ASN A 987 -28.33 -53.34 19.17
C ASN A 987 -27.54 -52.70 18.02
N ASP A 988 -26.22 -52.74 18.11
CA ASP A 988 -25.32 -52.01 17.21
C ASP A 988 -24.54 -52.95 16.29
N SER A 989 -23.91 -52.40 15.26
CA SER A 989 -23.21 -53.15 14.23
C SER A 989 -21.81 -52.62 13.98
N TYR A 990 -20.81 -53.48 14.15
CA TYR A 990 -19.45 -53.28 13.67
C TYR A 990 -19.24 -54.03 12.35
N VAL A 991 -18.60 -53.38 11.36
CA VAL A 991 -18.19 -54.01 10.10
C VAL A 991 -16.75 -53.60 9.77
N GLY A 992 -15.85 -54.56 9.62
CA GLY A 992 -14.45 -54.34 9.22
C GLY A 992 -14.13 -54.97 7.87
N TRP A 993 -13.44 -54.21 7.02
CA TRP A 993 -12.84 -54.58 5.75
C TRP A 993 -11.31 -54.42 5.84
N SER A 994 -10.58 -54.72 4.77
CA SER A 994 -9.12 -54.54 4.72
C SER A 994 -8.64 -53.09 4.73
N ASP A 995 -9.50 -52.15 4.34
CA ASP A 995 -9.20 -50.72 4.11
C ASP A 995 -10.16 -49.78 4.86
N ARG A 996 -11.17 -50.34 5.57
CA ARG A 996 -12.24 -49.58 6.20
C ARG A 996 -12.81 -50.31 7.41
N ALA A 997 -13.24 -49.58 8.43
CA ALA A 997 -14.06 -50.13 9.50
C ALA A 997 -15.17 -49.16 9.92
N LEU A 998 -16.33 -49.70 10.30
CA LEU A 998 -17.56 -48.96 10.57
C LEU A 998 -18.19 -49.46 11.88
N MET A 999 -18.60 -48.55 12.75
CA MET A 999 -19.51 -48.81 13.86
C MET A 999 -20.75 -47.95 13.69
N ALA A 1000 -21.94 -48.56 13.70
CA ALA A 1000 -23.20 -47.83 13.56
C ALA A 1000 -24.29 -48.38 14.48
N GLY A 1001 -25.11 -47.47 14.99
CA GLY A 1001 -26.21 -47.77 15.90
C GLY A 1001 -27.37 -46.78 15.76
N SER A 1002 -28.24 -46.74 16.77
CA SER A 1002 -29.38 -45.82 16.78
C SER A 1002 -28.96 -44.38 17.08
N GLY A 1003 -28.73 -43.57 16.03
CA GLY A 1003 -28.41 -42.15 16.16
C GLY A 1003 -26.91 -41.84 16.26
N PHE A 1004 -26.04 -42.76 15.82
CA PHE A 1004 -24.62 -42.50 15.64
C PHE A 1004 -24.03 -43.38 14.54
N PHE A 1005 -22.98 -42.89 13.88
CA PHE A 1005 -22.28 -43.56 12.78
C PHE A 1005 -20.80 -43.15 12.76
N ASN A 1006 -19.89 -44.07 13.10
CA ASN A 1006 -18.44 -43.83 13.14
C ASN A 1006 -17.74 -44.67 12.06
N ASP A 1007 -17.17 -44.00 11.07
CA ASP A 1007 -16.66 -44.58 9.82
C ASP A 1007 -15.15 -44.29 9.69
N THR A 1008 -14.33 -45.29 9.42
CA THR A 1008 -12.86 -45.16 9.42
C THR A 1008 -12.28 -45.82 8.19
N HIS A 1009 -11.33 -45.17 7.52
CA HIS A 1009 -10.72 -45.60 6.26
C HIS A 1009 -9.19 -45.52 6.36
N GLY A 1010 -8.45 -46.44 5.74
CA GLY A 1010 -6.98 -46.47 5.75
C GLY A 1010 -6.33 -47.08 7.00
N PHE A 1011 -6.96 -46.93 8.17
CA PHE A 1011 -6.40 -47.33 9.47
C PHE A 1011 -5.86 -48.77 9.50
N SER A 1012 -4.53 -48.90 9.67
CA SER A 1012 -3.81 -50.17 9.80
C SER A 1012 -4.36 -51.09 10.90
N ARG A 1013 -4.98 -50.52 11.94
CA ARG A 1013 -5.54 -51.27 13.07
C ARG A 1013 -6.83 -50.67 13.61
N THR A 1014 -7.92 -51.43 13.58
CA THR A 1014 -9.18 -51.05 14.26
C THR A 1014 -9.52 -52.01 15.39
N ILE A 1015 -9.92 -51.46 16.53
CA ILE A 1015 -10.50 -52.20 17.67
C ILE A 1015 -11.95 -51.76 17.85
N ALA A 1016 -12.86 -52.71 18.07
CA ALA A 1016 -14.26 -52.43 18.41
C ALA A 1016 -14.63 -53.03 19.77
N PHE A 1017 -15.41 -52.32 20.57
CA PHE A 1017 -15.93 -52.78 21.86
C PHE A 1017 -17.46 -52.68 21.90
N SER A 1018 -18.10 -53.78 22.29
CA SER A 1018 -19.49 -53.86 22.73
C SER A 1018 -19.53 -54.17 24.24
N ASN A 1019 -20.47 -53.53 24.95
CA ASN A 1019 -20.68 -53.64 26.38
C ASN A 1019 -22.11 -54.04 26.75
N SER A 1020 -23.11 -53.71 25.92
CA SER A 1020 -24.49 -54.14 26.15
C SER A 1020 -25.39 -54.07 24.92
N GLY A 1021 -25.80 -55.21 24.39
CA GLY A 1021 -26.81 -55.26 23.35
C GLY A 1021 -27.21 -56.68 22.93
N ASN A 1022 -27.52 -56.80 21.64
CA ASN A 1022 -27.35 -58.04 20.89
C ASN A 1022 -26.66 -57.60 19.59
N ASP A 1023 -25.36 -57.40 19.71
CA ASP A 1023 -24.58 -56.66 18.73
C ASP A 1023 -23.96 -57.61 17.71
N THR A 1024 -23.70 -57.09 16.52
CA THR A 1024 -23.13 -57.88 15.42
C THR A 1024 -21.80 -57.31 14.95
N SER A 1025 -20.77 -58.13 14.95
CA SER A 1025 -19.52 -57.87 14.23
C SER A 1025 -19.53 -58.60 12.88
N VAL A 1026 -19.06 -57.93 11.83
CA VAL A 1026 -18.90 -58.50 10.50
C VAL A 1026 -17.49 -58.19 10.00
N PHE A 1027 -16.81 -59.19 9.44
CA PHE A 1027 -15.46 -59.08 8.91
C PHE A 1027 -15.42 -59.50 7.44
N HIS A 1028 -14.72 -58.72 6.62
CA HIS A 1028 -14.48 -58.96 5.21
C HIS A 1028 -12.98 -59.04 4.94
N GLY A 1029 -12.57 -60.11 4.25
CA GLY A 1029 -11.20 -60.34 3.84
C GLY A 1029 -10.72 -59.42 2.70
N SER A 1030 -9.42 -59.41 2.49
CA SER A 1030 -8.74 -58.86 1.33
C SER A 1030 -8.71 -59.86 0.16
N ASP A 1031 -8.13 -59.47 -0.98
CA ASP A 1031 -7.77 -60.41 -2.06
C ASP A 1031 -6.55 -61.30 -1.70
N GLY A 1032 -5.83 -60.96 -0.61
CA GLY A 1032 -4.63 -61.65 -0.12
C GLY A 1032 -4.94 -62.81 0.83
N ASN A 1033 -3.94 -63.25 1.60
CA ASN A 1033 -4.11 -64.30 2.61
C ASN A 1033 -4.54 -63.69 3.95
N ASP A 1034 -5.71 -64.06 4.44
CA ASP A 1034 -6.26 -63.55 5.70
C ASP A 1034 -6.41 -64.64 6.77
N SER A 1035 -6.33 -64.20 8.03
CA SER A 1035 -6.53 -65.03 9.22
C SER A 1035 -7.66 -64.47 10.07
N TYR A 1036 -8.73 -65.23 10.23
CA TYR A 1036 -9.80 -64.96 11.18
C TYR A 1036 -9.67 -65.84 12.44
N VAL A 1037 -9.87 -65.26 13.62
CA VAL A 1037 -9.85 -65.99 14.89
C VAL A 1037 -10.99 -65.52 15.79
N SER A 1038 -11.77 -66.45 16.35
CA SER A 1038 -12.85 -66.13 17.29
C SER A 1038 -12.79 -66.93 18.60
N TRP A 1039 -13.23 -66.28 19.66
CA TRP A 1039 -13.50 -66.81 21.00
C TRP A 1039 -14.91 -66.36 21.42
N ALA A 1040 -15.44 -66.90 22.51
CA ALA A 1040 -16.79 -66.62 22.98
C ALA A 1040 -17.13 -65.14 23.24
N ASN A 1041 -16.14 -64.24 23.39
CA ASN A 1041 -16.34 -62.80 23.62
C ASN A 1041 -15.41 -61.89 22.78
N ARG A 1042 -14.74 -62.42 21.76
CA ARG A 1042 -13.80 -61.67 20.92
C ARG A 1042 -13.65 -62.33 19.55
N ALA A 1043 -13.66 -61.55 18.49
CA ALA A 1043 -13.34 -62.00 17.13
C ALA A 1043 -12.38 -61.01 16.47
N LEU A 1044 -11.40 -61.50 15.71
CA LEU A 1044 -10.47 -60.66 14.96
C LEU A 1044 -10.21 -61.22 13.57
N MET A 1045 -9.93 -60.34 12.62
CA MET A 1045 -9.45 -60.66 11.29
C MET A 1045 -8.22 -59.81 10.98
N ALA A 1046 -7.17 -60.43 10.44
CA ALA A 1046 -5.98 -59.73 10.01
C ALA A 1046 -5.43 -60.32 8.71
N GLY A 1047 -4.88 -59.44 7.88
CA GLY A 1047 -4.19 -59.79 6.63
C GLY A 1047 -2.96 -58.90 6.44
N SER A 1048 -2.50 -58.75 5.19
CA SER A 1048 -1.38 -57.85 4.89
C SER A 1048 -1.84 -56.39 4.98
N GLY A 1049 -1.31 -55.64 5.95
CA GLY A 1049 -1.58 -54.20 6.11
C GLY A 1049 -2.81 -53.83 6.95
N TYR A 1050 -3.57 -54.80 7.48
CA TYR A 1050 -4.75 -54.50 8.28
C TYR A 1050 -4.99 -55.47 9.45
N PHE A 1051 -5.58 -54.96 10.53
CA PHE A 1051 -5.94 -55.71 11.73
C PHE A 1051 -7.25 -55.19 12.34
N ASN A 1052 -8.32 -55.98 12.27
CA ASN A 1052 -9.63 -55.66 12.84
C ASN A 1052 -9.91 -56.57 14.05
N ASP A 1053 -10.29 -56.00 15.20
CA ASP A 1053 -10.39 -56.72 16.49
C ASP A 1053 -11.61 -56.30 17.31
N ALA A 1054 -12.67 -57.10 17.30
CA ALA A 1054 -13.95 -56.83 17.94
C ALA A 1054 -14.11 -57.62 19.26
N HIS A 1055 -14.49 -56.93 20.33
CA HIS A 1055 -14.68 -57.48 21.68
C HIS A 1055 -16.13 -57.28 22.13
N GLY A 1056 -16.71 -58.25 22.82
CA GLY A 1056 -18.04 -58.15 23.45
C GLY A 1056 -19.23 -58.60 22.59
N PHE A 1057 -19.14 -58.50 21.27
CA PHE A 1057 -20.25 -58.79 20.34
C PHE A 1057 -20.79 -60.23 20.45
N GLU A 1058 -22.10 -60.38 20.66
CA GLU A 1058 -22.76 -61.69 20.75
C GLU A 1058 -22.80 -62.42 19.39
N GLN A 1059 -22.86 -61.68 18.28
CA GLN A 1059 -22.83 -62.27 16.93
C GLN A 1059 -21.58 -61.83 16.19
N SER A 1060 -20.89 -62.78 15.55
CA SER A 1060 -19.77 -62.49 14.66
C SER A 1060 -19.90 -63.22 13.33
N ARG A 1061 -19.57 -62.55 12.23
CA ARG A 1061 -19.58 -63.14 10.88
C ARG A 1061 -18.32 -62.77 10.15
N ALA A 1062 -17.68 -63.72 9.48
CA ALA A 1062 -16.51 -63.46 8.65
C ALA A 1062 -16.68 -64.02 7.24
N TYR A 1063 -16.27 -63.24 6.25
CA TYR A 1063 -16.33 -63.56 4.84
C TYR A 1063 -14.94 -63.37 4.23
N SER A 1064 -14.32 -64.45 3.75
CA SER A 1064 -13.21 -64.35 2.79
C SER A 1064 -13.77 -64.00 1.40
N THR A 1065 -13.08 -63.12 0.68
CA THR A 1065 -13.44 -62.63 -0.65
C THR A 1065 -12.19 -62.39 -1.49
N GLY A 1066 -11.54 -63.47 -1.94
CA GLY A 1066 -10.30 -63.37 -2.72
C GLY A 1066 -9.87 -64.66 -3.40
N ASN A 1067 -8.62 -64.69 -3.87
CA ASN A 1067 -7.90 -65.91 -4.28
C ASN A 1067 -6.75 -66.24 -3.30
N GLY A 1068 -6.85 -65.73 -2.07
CA GLY A 1068 -5.95 -66.04 -0.97
C GLY A 1068 -5.99 -67.52 -0.56
N ASN A 1069 -5.21 -67.85 0.45
CA ASN A 1069 -5.31 -69.10 1.19
C ASN A 1069 -5.72 -68.76 2.64
N ASP A 1070 -7.02 -68.68 2.87
CA ASP A 1070 -7.58 -68.02 4.04
C ASP A 1070 -7.90 -69.03 5.16
N THR A 1071 -7.60 -68.64 6.40
CA THR A 1071 -7.77 -69.53 7.57
C THR A 1071 -8.66 -68.91 8.63
N ALA A 1072 -9.75 -69.60 8.97
CA ALA A 1072 -10.54 -69.32 10.16
C ALA A 1072 -10.18 -70.27 11.32
N THR A 1073 -10.13 -69.75 12.54
CA THR A 1073 -9.94 -70.54 13.76
C THR A 1073 -11.01 -70.17 14.80
N LEU A 1074 -11.81 -71.14 15.21
CA LEU A 1074 -12.94 -70.97 16.13
C LEU A 1074 -12.63 -71.68 17.44
N TYR A 1075 -12.66 -70.98 18.58
CA TYR A 1075 -12.51 -71.57 19.91
C TYR A 1075 -13.86 -71.65 20.64
N ASP A 1076 -14.11 -72.79 21.26
CA ASP A 1076 -15.26 -73.07 22.13
C ASP A 1076 -15.39 -72.12 23.32
N SER A 1077 -16.60 -72.04 23.88
CA SER A 1077 -16.86 -71.41 25.17
C SER A 1077 -16.55 -72.37 26.33
N ALA A 1078 -16.89 -71.98 27.57
CA ALA A 1078 -16.82 -72.85 28.75
C ALA A 1078 -18.21 -73.45 29.13
N GLY A 1079 -19.14 -73.44 28.18
CA GLY A 1079 -20.45 -74.09 28.26
C GLY A 1079 -20.59 -75.10 27.12
N ASP A 1080 -21.80 -75.61 26.90
CA ASP A 1080 -22.05 -76.53 25.79
C ASP A 1080 -22.07 -75.76 24.45
N ASP A 1081 -21.16 -76.09 23.54
CA ASP A 1081 -21.02 -75.48 22.21
C ASP A 1081 -21.46 -76.41 21.06
N GLN A 1082 -21.98 -75.83 19.97
CA GLN A 1082 -22.29 -76.56 18.73
C GLN A 1082 -21.49 -75.97 17.56
N VAL A 1083 -20.67 -76.81 16.91
CA VAL A 1083 -20.04 -76.47 15.63
C VAL A 1083 -20.71 -77.22 14.46
N ALA A 1084 -20.91 -76.53 13.35
CA ALA A 1084 -21.45 -77.11 12.13
C ALA A 1084 -20.69 -76.63 10.89
N ALA A 1085 -20.40 -77.56 9.98
CA ALA A 1085 -19.78 -77.28 8.68
C ALA A 1085 -20.68 -77.74 7.52
N ALA A 1086 -20.87 -76.87 6.54
CA ALA A 1086 -21.69 -77.10 5.34
C ALA A 1086 -21.01 -76.52 4.11
N ALA A 1087 -21.50 -76.82 2.91
CA ALA A 1087 -20.90 -76.34 1.65
C ALA A 1087 -20.82 -74.80 1.52
N TRP A 1088 -21.63 -74.04 2.28
CA TRP A 1088 -21.62 -72.57 2.28
C TRP A 1088 -20.61 -71.93 3.27
N GLY A 1089 -20.05 -72.72 4.19
CA GLY A 1089 -19.25 -72.23 5.32
C GLY A 1089 -19.50 -73.02 6.61
N ALA A 1090 -19.03 -72.49 7.73
CA ALA A 1090 -19.19 -73.10 9.05
C ALA A 1090 -19.74 -72.10 10.08
N TYR A 1091 -20.29 -72.61 11.19
CA TYR A 1091 -20.62 -71.78 12.36
C TYR A 1091 -20.26 -72.50 13.65
N LEU A 1092 -20.01 -71.72 14.70
CA LEU A 1092 -19.87 -72.14 16.10
C LEU A 1092 -20.87 -71.33 16.94
N GLU A 1093 -21.75 -71.99 17.68
CA GLU A 1093 -22.83 -71.37 18.43
C GLU A 1093 -22.89 -71.92 19.87
N SER A 1094 -23.01 -71.02 20.83
CA SER A 1094 -23.14 -71.29 22.26
C SER A 1094 -24.39 -70.60 22.82
N SER A 1095 -24.65 -70.76 24.12
CA SER A 1095 -25.73 -70.02 24.79
C SER A 1095 -25.53 -68.50 24.91
N VAL A 1096 -24.33 -67.99 24.59
CA VAL A 1096 -23.95 -66.57 24.77
C VAL A 1096 -23.33 -65.91 23.53
N SER A 1097 -22.96 -66.69 22.51
CA SER A 1097 -22.30 -66.16 21.31
C SER A 1097 -22.52 -67.05 20.08
N ARG A 1098 -22.49 -66.44 18.89
CA ARG A 1098 -22.63 -67.15 17.61
C ARG A 1098 -21.65 -66.57 16.58
N THR A 1099 -20.66 -67.37 16.19
CA THR A 1099 -19.72 -67.05 15.11
C THR A 1099 -20.07 -67.81 13.84
N GLU A 1100 -20.01 -67.15 12.68
CA GLU A 1100 -20.25 -67.74 11.36
C GLU A 1100 -19.12 -67.37 10.39
N VAL A 1101 -18.56 -68.32 9.65
CA VAL A 1101 -17.45 -68.10 8.72
C VAL A 1101 -17.76 -68.66 7.34
N ARG A 1102 -17.46 -67.89 6.29
CA ARG A 1102 -17.74 -68.26 4.89
C ARG A 1102 -16.56 -67.91 3.97
N GLY A 1103 -16.34 -68.72 2.95
CA GLY A 1103 -15.31 -68.49 1.91
C GLY A 1103 -13.90 -69.00 2.23
N PHE A 1104 -13.57 -69.26 3.50
CA PHE A 1104 -12.22 -69.69 3.92
C PHE A 1104 -11.82 -71.08 3.40
N ASP A 1105 -10.59 -71.24 2.90
CA ASP A 1105 -9.99 -72.51 2.48
C ASP A 1105 -9.76 -73.49 3.63
N GLN A 1106 -9.51 -72.97 4.84
CA GLN A 1106 -9.32 -73.78 6.04
C GLN A 1106 -10.09 -73.22 7.23
N VAL A 1107 -10.86 -74.06 7.91
CA VAL A 1107 -11.57 -73.73 9.15
C VAL A 1107 -11.17 -74.74 10.23
N ASN A 1108 -10.60 -74.25 11.33
CA ASN A 1108 -10.16 -75.07 12.46
C ASN A 1108 -11.06 -74.77 13.68
N ALA A 1109 -11.80 -75.75 14.18
CA ALA A 1109 -12.61 -75.61 15.39
C ALA A 1109 -11.98 -76.36 16.58
N TYR A 1110 -11.68 -75.61 17.63
CA TYR A 1110 -10.99 -76.07 18.83
C TYR A 1110 -11.97 -76.25 19.99
N CYS A 1111 -12.04 -77.46 20.54
CA CYS A 1111 -12.72 -77.78 21.79
C CYS A 1111 -11.63 -77.95 22.87
N GLN A 1112 -11.50 -76.94 23.74
CA GLN A 1112 -10.43 -76.82 24.75
C GLN A 1112 -10.86 -76.11 26.05
N ASN A 1113 -11.95 -75.35 26.04
CA ASN A 1113 -12.46 -74.57 27.18
C ASN A 1113 -13.57 -75.30 27.95
N GLY A 1114 -14.26 -76.24 27.29
CA GLY A 1114 -14.96 -77.35 27.91
C GLY A 1114 -16.47 -77.16 28.09
N GLY A 1115 -17.21 -78.16 27.63
CA GLY A 1115 -18.65 -78.33 27.77
C GLY A 1115 -19.04 -79.78 27.45
N ILE A 1116 -20.22 -79.97 26.86
CA ILE A 1116 -20.54 -81.14 26.03
C ILE A 1116 -20.72 -80.63 24.60
N ASP A 1117 -19.63 -80.67 23.83
CA ASP A 1117 -19.54 -79.94 22.57
C ASP A 1117 -19.86 -80.84 21.37
N GLU A 1118 -20.87 -80.50 20.58
CA GLU A 1118 -21.35 -81.31 19.45
C GLU A 1118 -20.79 -80.80 18.11
N ALA A 1119 -20.33 -81.71 17.24
CA ALA A 1119 -19.85 -81.35 15.90
C ALA A 1119 -20.65 -82.03 14.78
N THR A 1120 -21.12 -81.22 13.83
CA THR A 1120 -21.84 -81.70 12.64
C THR A 1120 -21.16 -81.26 11.35
N SER A 1121 -21.16 -82.12 10.33
CA SER A 1121 -20.61 -81.78 9.01
C SER A 1121 -21.40 -82.45 7.88
N GLU A 1122 -21.55 -81.75 6.75
CA GLU A 1122 -22.04 -82.33 5.50
C GLU A 1122 -20.97 -83.24 4.86
N GLU A 1123 -21.38 -84.29 4.13
CA GLU A 1123 -20.44 -85.28 3.54
C GLU A 1123 -19.50 -84.70 2.45
N ALA A 1124 -19.79 -83.50 1.95
CA ALA A 1124 -18.99 -82.79 0.95
C ALA A 1124 -18.84 -81.32 1.34
N LEU A 1125 -17.61 -80.90 1.61
CA LEU A 1125 -17.22 -79.53 1.89
C LEU A 1125 -16.22 -79.07 0.82
N ASP A 1126 -16.30 -77.80 0.42
CA ASP A 1126 -15.41 -77.20 -0.57
C ASP A 1126 -14.11 -76.63 0.06
N TYR A 1127 -13.91 -76.83 1.37
CA TYR A 1127 -12.78 -76.34 2.18
C TYR A 1127 -12.32 -77.38 3.22
N VAL A 1128 -11.16 -77.14 3.85
CA VAL A 1128 -10.59 -78.01 4.89
C VAL A 1128 -11.21 -77.69 6.25
N PHE A 1129 -12.11 -78.55 6.75
CA PHE A 1129 -12.65 -78.44 8.11
C PHE A 1129 -11.90 -79.38 9.08
N ASN A 1130 -11.21 -78.80 10.06
CA ASN A 1130 -10.48 -79.53 11.10
C ASN A 1130 -11.16 -79.38 12.47
N LEU A 1131 -11.48 -80.51 13.10
CA LEU A 1131 -11.91 -80.58 14.51
C LEU A 1131 -10.70 -80.91 15.40
N VAL A 1132 -10.43 -80.08 16.40
CA VAL A 1132 -9.28 -80.23 17.31
C VAL A 1132 -9.75 -80.19 18.77
N GLY A 1133 -10.03 -81.36 19.34
CA GLY A 1133 -10.58 -81.51 20.70
C GLY A 1133 -11.43 -82.77 20.82
N GLU A 1134 -12.19 -82.90 21.91
CA GLU A 1134 -13.17 -83.98 22.11
C GLU A 1134 -14.58 -83.53 21.71
N TRP A 1135 -14.79 -83.32 20.41
CA TRP A 1135 -16.12 -83.07 19.85
C TRP A 1135 -16.95 -84.37 19.76
N HIS A 1136 -18.25 -84.29 20.06
CA HIS A 1136 -19.20 -85.42 20.11
C HIS A 1136 -20.05 -85.61 18.84
#